data_AF-A0A6N6Q5J1-F1
#
_entry.id   AF-A0A6N6Q5J1-F1
#
_cell.length_a   1.000
_cell.length_b   1.000
_cell.length_c   1.000
_cell.angle_alpha   90.00
_cell.angle_beta   90.00
_cell.angle_gamma   90.00
#
_symmetry.space_group_name_H-M   'P 1'
#
loop_
_entity.id
_entity.type
_entity.pdbx_description
1 polymer ?
#
loop_
_entity_poly.entity_id
_entity_poly.type
_entity_poly.pdbx_seq_one_letter_code
_entity_poly.pdbx_strand_id
1 'polypeptide(L)'
;MPSPGWAGSWRQRPVAVTRPHRSQVEPGIGSHPSPAVAEVRAGFGLWRLKADDPGTRRLVFSAGCCNRCFLSIASVKRPVTTLFVAGLLPVSCAVAAPIERLTVDDIQTVVAQAASRALEYPGNPIARQAVIAVADREGYIVGVWTLDAAHDPGSPKFQSLLRNAIGKAGTASFLSSSEHAFSSRTASFIVQQHFPPGVSNKPPGPLVGVNFSNLAFSDINRFKNPATYDPLQTNGTNGAVVPLPATGGLAGASGGVPLYKNGRLVGGIGVAGDEEEGAPLPTGSVLVGGVPTPVADLIRNSFLYELAISPELVRAPDTDEAVALAGQIGYAPDRRLWGSKVFVDGVALAYVESPIQAAATVLSLATNGVPVAGFPIVAPPPVQYPPLTLGGVAGELRQPILDDPALHDADPANDTIDGQARLTAAEVRDVLDRAAARARTTRAGIRLPRGRPMQVFVSVVANPDRDGVPPAVLGCFCTNPDTARFSWDVCVQKARTALFFSDNSRAFGCRTVGFLAESLYPPGIANTAPGIFLGLQEKFSGFPANFQNPLNGAIVTKSPGVNPNLPNGITIFPGGFPLYRNGVIVGAIGVSGDGIDQDDIVAASGAAAFTGPRDIRADRFGYRGARLPYAKFPRNPAL
;
A
#
# COMPACT_ATOMS: atom_id res chain seq x y z
N MET A 1 -21.24 17.91 31.22
CA MET A 1 -19.99 18.69 31.33
C MET A 1 -19.63 19.18 29.93
N PRO A 2 -19.27 20.45 29.73
CA PRO A 2 -19.49 21.12 28.44
C PRO A 2 -18.51 20.63 27.37
N SER A 3 -19.07 20.42 26.18
CA SER A 3 -18.41 19.98 24.95
C SER A 3 -17.48 21.04 24.36
N PRO A 4 -16.20 20.75 24.08
CA PRO A 4 -15.36 21.63 23.29
C PRO A 4 -15.51 21.31 21.79
N GLY A 5 -15.89 22.33 21.01
CA GLY A 5 -16.17 22.28 19.58
C GLY A 5 -14.94 22.05 18.70
N TRP A 6 -14.58 20.78 18.50
CA TRP A 6 -13.49 20.35 17.61
C TRP A 6 -13.95 19.47 16.42
N ALA A 7 -15.27 19.30 16.23
CA ALA A 7 -15.82 18.29 15.31
C ALA A 7 -16.46 18.85 14.02
N GLY A 8 -16.42 20.16 13.77
CA GLY A 8 -17.03 20.74 12.57
C GLY A 8 -16.20 21.88 12.00
N SER A 9 -15.53 21.60 10.87
CA SER A 9 -14.86 22.52 9.92
C SER A 9 -13.34 22.32 9.81
N TRP A 10 -12.92 21.27 9.11
CA TRP A 10 -11.49 21.04 8.79
C TRP A 10 -10.99 21.92 7.64
N ARG A 11 -11.84 22.77 7.06
CA ARG A 11 -11.47 23.83 6.10
C ARG A 11 -12.15 25.16 6.39
N GLN A 12 -12.08 25.66 7.63
CA GLN A 12 -12.27 27.10 7.87
C GLN A 12 -11.09 27.69 8.65
N ARG A 13 -10.73 28.93 8.26
CA ARG A 13 -9.60 29.75 8.72
C ARG A 13 -9.55 29.89 10.25
N PRO A 14 -8.37 30.22 10.83
CA PRO A 14 -7.84 29.58 12.04
C PRO A 14 -8.50 30.01 13.35
N VAL A 15 -8.64 29.04 14.27
CA VAL A 15 -8.77 29.29 15.71
C VAL A 15 -7.37 29.19 16.34
N ALA A 16 -6.97 30.23 17.06
CA ALA A 16 -5.62 30.42 17.58
C ALA A 16 -5.20 29.34 18.60
N VAL A 17 -4.06 28.70 18.33
CA VAL A 17 -3.26 27.98 19.33
C VAL A 17 -2.26 28.98 19.92
N THR A 18 -2.30 29.17 21.23
CA THR A 18 -1.54 30.21 21.94
C THR A 18 -0.03 29.96 21.90
N ARG A 19 0.73 30.97 21.48
CA ARG A 19 2.20 31.08 21.61
C ARG A 19 2.55 31.81 22.92
N PRO A 20 3.68 31.49 23.58
CA PRO A 20 4.25 32.37 24.60
C PRO A 20 4.96 33.57 23.94
N HIS A 21 4.61 34.78 24.38
CA HIS A 21 5.13 36.07 23.90
C HIS A 21 6.56 36.36 24.39
N ARG A 22 7.39 36.95 23.51
CA ARG A 22 8.43 37.91 23.91
C ARG A 22 8.60 38.96 22.81
N SER A 23 8.40 40.22 23.18
CA SER A 23 8.48 41.43 22.33
C SER A 23 9.89 42.03 22.38
N GLN A 24 10.32 42.65 21.27
CA GLN A 24 10.94 43.98 21.20
C GLN A 24 10.96 44.48 19.73
N VAL A 25 10.94 45.81 19.62
CA VAL A 25 10.60 46.71 18.49
C VAL A 25 11.89 47.55 18.25
N GLU A 26 12.40 47.91 17.05
CA GLU A 26 11.94 48.91 16.03
C GLU A 26 13.11 49.19 14.99
N PRO A 27 13.12 50.20 14.06
CA PRO A 27 12.73 50.12 12.63
C PRO A 27 13.78 50.61 11.56
N GLY A 28 13.43 50.50 10.26
CA GLY A 28 13.55 51.65 9.32
C GLY A 28 14.24 51.50 7.93
N ILE A 29 13.49 51.87 6.87
CA ILE A 29 13.90 52.56 5.60
C ILE A 29 14.58 51.69 4.50
N GLY A 30 14.33 51.72 3.18
CA GLY A 30 13.50 52.51 2.25
C GLY A 30 14.15 52.60 0.84
N SER A 31 13.34 52.56 -0.23
CA SER A 31 13.55 53.05 -1.62
C SER A 31 14.14 52.17 -2.76
N HIS A 32 13.43 52.21 -3.90
CA HIS A 32 13.68 51.76 -5.30
C HIS A 32 14.01 53.00 -6.18
N PRO A 33 14.62 52.93 -7.41
CA PRO A 33 13.96 52.41 -8.64
C PRO A 33 14.85 51.78 -9.77
N SER A 34 14.15 51.20 -10.76
CA SER A 34 14.52 50.47 -12.03
C SER A 34 15.28 51.29 -13.11
N PRO A 35 15.36 50.88 -14.42
CA PRO A 35 15.44 49.56 -15.11
C PRO A 35 16.61 49.48 -16.14
N ALA A 36 16.86 48.31 -16.76
CA ALA A 36 17.58 48.24 -18.04
C ALA A 36 17.05 47.12 -18.96
N VAL A 37 16.83 47.51 -20.22
CA VAL A 37 16.35 46.75 -21.37
C VAL A 37 17.55 46.15 -22.12
N ALA A 38 17.42 44.93 -22.66
CA ALA A 38 18.19 44.50 -23.83
C ALA A 38 17.41 43.43 -24.63
N GLU A 39 17.12 43.78 -25.89
CA GLU A 39 16.50 42.98 -26.94
C GLU A 39 17.57 42.80 -28.04
N VAL A 40 17.85 41.57 -28.49
CA VAL A 40 18.41 41.28 -29.83
C VAL A 40 17.89 39.93 -30.35
N ARG A 41 17.64 39.92 -31.66
CA ARG A 41 16.79 39.08 -32.50
C ARG A 41 17.38 37.73 -32.97
N ALA A 42 16.43 36.81 -33.18
CA ALA A 42 16.16 35.95 -34.35
C ALA A 42 17.24 35.07 -35.02
N GLY A 43 16.88 33.80 -35.21
CA GLY A 43 17.40 32.86 -36.21
C GLY A 43 16.33 31.80 -36.55
N PHE A 44 16.06 31.61 -37.83
CA PHE A 44 14.87 31.01 -38.46
C PHE A 44 14.75 29.47 -38.37
N GLY A 45 13.51 28.98 -38.51
CA GLY A 45 13.21 27.58 -38.84
C GLY A 45 11.71 27.29 -38.95
N LEU A 46 11.04 27.87 -39.95
CA LEU A 46 9.63 27.65 -40.29
C LEU A 46 9.48 26.32 -41.06
N TRP A 47 8.67 25.37 -40.58
CA TRP A 47 8.17 24.27 -41.41
C TRP A 47 6.66 24.39 -41.56
N ARG A 48 6.21 24.61 -42.80
CA ARG A 48 4.81 24.59 -43.22
C ARG A 48 4.26 23.17 -43.16
N LEU A 49 3.18 22.96 -42.42
CA LEU A 49 2.28 21.82 -42.63
C LEU A 49 1.33 22.16 -43.78
N LYS A 50 1.35 21.34 -44.83
CA LYS A 50 0.33 21.33 -45.89
C LYS A 50 -0.60 20.16 -45.57
N ALA A 51 -1.86 20.48 -45.32
CA ALA A 51 -2.94 19.50 -45.23
C ALA A 51 -3.35 19.07 -46.65
N ASP A 52 -3.51 17.76 -46.84
CA ASP A 52 -4.36 17.13 -47.85
C ASP A 52 -4.95 15.86 -47.21
N ASP A 53 -6.14 15.47 -47.67
CA ASP A 53 -7.31 14.94 -46.94
C ASP A 53 -7.34 13.38 -46.77
N PRO A 54 -8.44 12.69 -46.38
CA PRO A 54 -8.46 11.76 -45.25
C PRO A 54 -8.65 10.29 -45.67
N GLY A 55 -8.11 9.34 -44.91
CA GLY A 55 -8.51 7.95 -45.10
C GLY A 55 -7.47 6.93 -44.68
N THR A 56 -7.81 6.19 -43.61
CA THR A 56 -7.29 4.87 -43.25
C THR A 56 -5.78 4.64 -43.36
N ARG A 57 -5.04 4.75 -42.25
CA ARG A 57 -3.82 3.92 -42.07
C ARG A 57 -3.66 3.39 -40.64
N ARG A 58 -3.81 2.06 -40.55
CA ARG A 58 -3.27 1.19 -39.50
C ARG A 58 -1.77 1.44 -39.35
N LEU A 59 -1.30 1.59 -38.11
CA LEU A 59 0.12 1.52 -37.77
C LEU A 59 0.51 0.05 -37.61
N VAL A 60 1.23 -0.48 -38.60
CA VAL A 60 1.98 -1.73 -38.49
C VAL A 60 3.40 -1.36 -38.08
N PHE A 61 3.83 -1.77 -36.89
CA PHE A 61 5.24 -1.69 -36.49
C PHE A 61 6.00 -2.86 -37.12
N SER A 62 6.89 -2.55 -38.04
CA SER A 62 7.92 -3.46 -38.57
C SER A 62 9.26 -3.09 -37.93
N ALA A 63 9.89 -4.05 -37.25
CA ALA A 63 11.22 -3.90 -36.66
C ALA A 63 12.29 -3.97 -37.77
N GLY A 64 12.83 -2.82 -38.15
CA GLY A 64 13.97 -2.71 -39.06
C GLY A 64 15.22 -2.24 -38.32
N CYS A 65 16.20 -3.13 -38.17
CA CYS A 65 17.53 -2.85 -37.63
C CYS A 65 18.31 -1.95 -38.60
N CYS A 66 18.75 -0.75 -38.18
CA CYS A 66 19.53 0.15 -39.02
C CYS A 66 20.99 0.18 -38.57
N ASN A 67 21.87 -0.29 -39.45
CA ASN A 67 23.30 -0.41 -39.28
C ASN A 67 23.97 0.69 -40.13
N ARG A 68 24.61 1.69 -39.51
CA ARG A 68 25.76 2.48 -40.03
C ARG A 68 26.01 3.75 -39.19
N CYS A 69 27.11 3.76 -38.44
CA CYS A 69 27.85 4.99 -38.13
C CYS A 69 29.30 4.81 -38.60
N PHE A 70 29.72 5.64 -39.56
CA PHE A 70 31.09 5.79 -40.01
C PHE A 70 31.85 6.64 -38.98
N LEU A 71 32.96 6.13 -38.43
CA LEU A 71 33.98 6.95 -37.75
C LEU A 71 35.10 7.27 -38.75
N SER A 72 35.46 8.55 -38.85
CA SER A 72 36.70 9.00 -39.49
C SER A 72 37.68 9.38 -38.38
N ILE A 73 38.84 8.71 -38.31
CA ILE A 73 39.94 9.05 -37.40
C ILE A 73 41.19 9.34 -38.23
N ALA A 74 41.77 10.52 -38.00
CA ALA A 74 43.00 11.00 -38.60
C ALA A 74 44.22 10.21 -38.10
N SER A 75 45.16 9.97 -39.02
CA SER A 75 46.38 9.17 -38.86
C SER A 75 47.48 9.93 -38.12
N VAL A 76 48.05 9.33 -37.07
CA VAL A 76 49.37 9.68 -36.54
C VAL A 76 50.21 8.40 -36.45
N LYS A 77 51.39 8.44 -37.08
CA LYS A 77 52.36 7.35 -37.22
C LYS A 77 53.20 7.17 -35.95
N ARG A 78 53.31 5.94 -35.43
CA ARG A 78 54.55 5.21 -35.03
C ARG A 78 54.22 3.87 -34.34
N PRO A 79 55.01 2.79 -34.54
CA PRO A 79 54.64 1.45 -34.10
C PRO A 79 55.21 1.13 -32.72
N VAL A 80 54.36 0.62 -31.82
CA VAL A 80 54.78 -0.20 -30.68
C VAL A 80 53.89 -1.44 -30.69
N THR A 81 54.52 -2.59 -30.81
CA THR A 81 53.90 -3.91 -30.95
C THR A 81 53.34 -4.34 -29.59
N THR A 82 52.03 -4.18 -29.38
CA THR A 82 51.32 -4.79 -28.25
C THR A 82 50.25 -5.72 -28.80
N LEU A 83 50.38 -7.01 -28.48
CA LEU A 83 49.46 -8.08 -28.85
C LEU A 83 48.10 -7.83 -28.17
N PHE A 84 47.13 -7.25 -28.88
CA PHE A 84 45.74 -7.18 -28.41
C PHE A 84 45.00 -8.46 -28.83
N VAL A 85 44.77 -9.35 -27.86
CA VAL A 85 43.77 -10.41 -28.01
C VAL A 85 42.40 -9.73 -27.91
N ALA A 86 41.73 -9.55 -29.05
CA ALA A 86 40.35 -9.06 -29.09
C ALA A 86 39.41 -10.13 -28.55
N GLY A 87 39.16 -10.10 -27.24
CA GLY A 87 38.09 -10.86 -26.61
C GLY A 87 36.74 -10.28 -27.04
N LEU A 88 36.11 -10.91 -28.04
CA LEU A 88 34.70 -10.74 -28.34
C LEU A 88 33.89 -11.30 -27.16
N LEU A 89 33.61 -10.46 -26.17
CA LEU A 89 32.57 -10.73 -25.19
C LEU A 89 31.22 -10.63 -25.92
N PRO A 90 30.42 -11.71 -25.97
CA PRO A 90 29.08 -11.60 -26.50
C PRO A 90 28.31 -10.66 -25.56
N VAL A 91 27.80 -9.56 -26.11
CA VAL A 91 26.73 -8.80 -25.47
C VAL A 91 25.52 -9.72 -25.47
N SER A 92 25.38 -10.53 -24.42
CA SER A 92 24.12 -11.22 -24.14
C SER A 92 23.08 -10.13 -23.91
N CYS A 93 22.24 -9.87 -24.92
CA CYS A 93 20.91 -9.33 -24.68
C CYS A 93 20.24 -10.28 -23.67
N ALA A 94 20.26 -9.93 -22.39
CA ALA A 94 19.49 -10.61 -21.38
C ALA A 94 18.01 -10.43 -21.75
N VAL A 95 17.45 -11.41 -22.45
CA VAL A 95 16.01 -11.54 -22.57
C VAL A 95 15.49 -11.62 -21.15
N ALA A 96 14.70 -10.64 -20.73
CA ALA A 96 14.07 -10.66 -19.42
C ALA A 96 13.34 -12.01 -19.28
N ALA A 97 13.68 -12.78 -18.25
CA ALA A 97 13.00 -14.04 -17.98
C ALA A 97 11.48 -13.77 -17.89
N PRO A 98 10.63 -14.65 -18.45
CA PRO A 98 9.20 -14.46 -18.39
C PRO A 98 8.76 -14.28 -16.93
N ILE A 99 7.81 -13.37 -16.70
CA ILE A 99 7.21 -13.19 -15.37
C ILE A 99 6.52 -14.51 -15.02
N GLU A 100 7.04 -15.20 -14.00
CA GLU A 100 6.44 -16.42 -13.48
C GLU A 100 5.02 -16.14 -12.98
N ARG A 101 4.06 -16.97 -13.40
CA ARG A 101 2.63 -16.83 -13.07
C ARG A 101 2.02 -18.19 -12.81
N LEU A 102 0.92 -18.18 -12.07
CA LEU A 102 0.07 -19.36 -11.87
C LEU A 102 -0.57 -19.77 -13.22
N THR A 103 -0.57 -21.05 -13.51
CA THR A 103 -1.41 -21.66 -14.57
C THR A 103 -2.73 -22.14 -13.98
N VAL A 104 -3.68 -22.52 -14.83
CA VAL A 104 -4.93 -23.18 -14.39
C VAL A 104 -4.60 -24.47 -13.62
N ASP A 105 -3.66 -25.27 -14.12
CA ASP A 105 -3.23 -26.51 -13.46
C ASP A 105 -2.60 -26.26 -12.09
N ASP A 106 -1.82 -25.17 -11.96
CA ASP A 106 -1.27 -24.75 -10.67
C ASP A 106 -2.39 -24.45 -9.67
N ILE A 107 -3.40 -23.67 -10.09
CA ILE A 107 -4.53 -23.29 -9.24
C ILE A 107 -5.37 -24.51 -8.87
N GLN A 108 -5.64 -25.40 -9.83
CA GLN A 108 -6.37 -26.65 -9.57
C GLN A 108 -5.64 -27.53 -8.56
N THR A 109 -4.31 -27.64 -8.67
CA THR A 109 -3.48 -28.42 -7.75
C THR A 109 -3.54 -27.85 -6.33
N VAL A 110 -3.32 -26.54 -6.20
CA VAL A 110 -3.36 -25.80 -4.92
C VAL A 110 -4.73 -25.98 -4.24
N VAL A 111 -5.82 -25.80 -4.98
CA VAL A 111 -7.19 -25.94 -4.45
C VAL A 111 -7.50 -27.39 -4.10
N ALA A 112 -7.12 -28.37 -4.93
CA ALA A 112 -7.39 -29.79 -4.68
C ALA A 112 -6.70 -30.28 -3.41
N GLN A 113 -5.43 -29.92 -3.22
CA GLN A 113 -4.66 -30.25 -2.02
C GLN A 113 -5.31 -29.67 -0.74
N ALA A 114 -5.68 -28.39 -0.77
CA ALA A 114 -6.35 -27.74 0.36
C ALA A 114 -7.74 -28.36 0.63
N ALA A 115 -8.58 -28.51 -0.39
CA ALA A 115 -9.91 -29.09 -0.27
C ALA A 115 -9.85 -30.51 0.32
N SER A 116 -8.93 -31.36 -0.16
CA SER A 116 -8.76 -32.71 0.39
C SER A 116 -8.28 -32.70 1.84
N ARG A 117 -7.41 -31.76 2.21
CA ARG A 117 -6.96 -31.62 3.61
C ARG A 117 -8.09 -31.19 4.53
N ALA A 118 -8.97 -30.29 4.09
CA ALA A 118 -10.11 -29.85 4.89
C ALA A 118 -11.04 -31.03 5.27
N LEU A 119 -11.27 -31.97 4.36
CA LEU A 119 -12.09 -33.18 4.61
C LEU A 119 -11.53 -34.10 5.71
N GLU A 120 -10.23 -34.00 6.03
CA GLU A 120 -9.59 -34.81 7.07
C GLU A 120 -9.84 -34.30 8.49
N TYR A 121 -10.63 -33.23 8.65
CA TYR A 121 -11.09 -32.71 9.92
C TYR A 121 -12.61 -32.94 10.14
N PRO A 122 -13.12 -34.18 10.17
CA PRO A 122 -14.56 -34.48 10.15
C PRO A 122 -15.36 -33.91 11.34
N GLY A 123 -14.69 -33.61 12.46
CA GLY A 123 -15.29 -32.95 13.62
C GLY A 123 -15.24 -31.42 13.58
N ASN A 124 -14.50 -30.83 12.63
CA ASN A 124 -14.38 -29.38 12.46
C ASN A 124 -15.34 -28.91 11.34
N PRO A 125 -16.02 -27.77 11.50
CA PRO A 125 -16.88 -27.22 10.44
C PRO A 125 -16.20 -27.08 9.07
N ILE A 126 -14.88 -26.83 9.04
CA ILE A 126 -14.08 -26.67 7.81
C ILE A 126 -14.28 -27.83 6.83
N ALA A 127 -14.46 -29.06 7.31
CA ALA A 127 -14.67 -30.24 6.47
C ALA A 127 -15.96 -30.20 5.65
N ARG A 128 -16.90 -29.31 5.98
CA ARG A 128 -18.20 -29.18 5.30
C ARG A 128 -18.43 -27.81 4.68
N GLN A 129 -17.67 -26.79 5.09
CA GLN A 129 -17.96 -25.41 4.73
C GLN A 129 -16.74 -24.59 4.30
N ALA A 130 -15.55 -25.19 4.19
CA ALA A 130 -14.35 -24.45 3.81
C ALA A 130 -14.54 -23.69 2.49
N VAL A 131 -14.18 -22.41 2.50
CA VAL A 131 -13.99 -21.57 1.33
C VAL A 131 -12.49 -21.36 1.12
N ILE A 132 -12.03 -21.66 -0.09
CA ILE A 132 -10.62 -21.62 -0.48
C ILE A 132 -10.51 -20.64 -1.64
N ALA A 133 -9.72 -19.58 -1.47
CA ALA A 133 -9.48 -18.56 -2.48
C ALA A 133 -8.01 -18.55 -2.91
N VAL A 134 -7.78 -18.28 -4.19
CA VAL A 134 -6.46 -18.06 -4.76
C VAL A 134 -6.40 -16.67 -5.38
N ALA A 135 -5.44 -15.87 -4.92
CA ALA A 135 -5.16 -14.54 -5.44
C ALA A 135 -3.81 -14.55 -6.18
N ASP A 136 -3.76 -13.97 -7.39
CA ASP A 136 -2.50 -13.79 -8.10
C ASP A 136 -1.66 -12.64 -7.51
N ARG A 137 -0.48 -12.40 -8.10
CA ARG A 137 0.45 -11.35 -7.69
C ARG A 137 -0.07 -9.92 -7.86
N GLU A 138 -0.98 -9.68 -8.81
CA GLU A 138 -1.53 -8.36 -9.15
C GLU A 138 -2.89 -8.08 -8.47
N GLY A 139 -3.44 -9.07 -7.75
CA GLY A 139 -4.67 -8.97 -6.97
C GLY A 139 -5.91 -9.51 -7.67
N TYR A 140 -5.77 -10.22 -8.78
CA TYR A 140 -6.87 -10.95 -9.40
C TYR A 140 -7.21 -12.18 -8.56
N ILE A 141 -8.50 -12.35 -8.27
CA ILE A 141 -9.02 -13.56 -7.63
C ILE A 141 -9.26 -14.59 -8.73
N VAL A 142 -8.32 -15.52 -8.87
CA VAL A 142 -8.20 -16.45 -10.01
C VAL A 142 -8.85 -17.80 -9.77
N GLY A 143 -9.49 -17.98 -8.60
CA GLY A 143 -10.34 -19.12 -8.30
C GLY A 143 -10.83 -19.04 -6.86
N VAL A 144 -12.11 -19.35 -6.65
CA VAL A 144 -12.67 -19.59 -5.32
C VAL A 144 -13.47 -20.88 -5.32
N TRP A 145 -13.26 -21.71 -4.31
CA TRP A 145 -13.81 -23.04 -4.18
C TRP A 145 -14.48 -23.22 -2.83
N THR A 146 -15.61 -23.91 -2.76
CA THR A 146 -16.31 -24.22 -1.51
C THR A 146 -16.58 -25.71 -1.38
N LEU A 147 -16.43 -26.24 -0.16
CA LEU A 147 -16.84 -27.62 0.16
C LEU A 147 -18.34 -27.76 0.37
N ASP A 148 -19.06 -26.65 0.59
CA ASP A 148 -20.52 -26.66 0.67
C ASP A 148 -21.13 -26.48 -0.72
N ALA A 149 -21.45 -27.60 -1.37
CA ALA A 149 -22.09 -27.59 -2.69
C ALA A 149 -23.53 -27.03 -2.66
N ALA A 150 -24.17 -26.97 -1.50
CA ALA A 150 -25.52 -26.48 -1.31
C ALA A 150 -25.56 -25.09 -0.65
N HIS A 151 -24.43 -24.39 -0.59
CA HIS A 151 -24.35 -23.07 0.04
C HIS A 151 -25.36 -22.08 -0.55
N ASP A 152 -25.96 -21.27 0.32
CA ASP A 152 -26.71 -20.09 -0.10
C ASP A 152 -25.72 -18.91 -0.33
N PRO A 153 -25.53 -18.45 -1.58
CA PRO A 153 -24.63 -17.35 -1.89
C PRO A 153 -25.03 -16.04 -1.21
N GLY A 154 -26.31 -15.85 -0.86
CA GLY A 154 -26.81 -14.68 -0.16
C GLY A 154 -26.62 -14.73 1.35
N SER A 155 -26.28 -15.89 1.92
CA SER A 155 -26.22 -16.05 3.37
C SER A 155 -25.09 -15.21 3.98
N PRO A 156 -25.34 -14.50 5.10
CA PRO A 156 -24.30 -13.73 5.80
C PRO A 156 -23.08 -14.57 6.18
N LYS A 157 -23.31 -15.83 6.58
CA LYS A 157 -22.26 -16.78 6.91
C LYS A 157 -21.34 -17.07 5.71
N PHE A 158 -21.90 -17.46 4.57
CA PHE A 158 -21.10 -17.73 3.38
C PHE A 158 -20.38 -16.47 2.89
N GLN A 159 -21.04 -15.31 2.93
CA GLN A 159 -20.43 -14.03 2.58
C GLN A 159 -19.24 -13.67 3.48
N SER A 160 -19.30 -14.01 4.78
CA SER A 160 -18.17 -13.86 5.71
C SER A 160 -17.00 -14.74 5.29
N LEU A 161 -17.24 -16.05 5.12
CA LEU A 161 -16.21 -17.01 4.72
C LEU A 161 -15.57 -16.63 3.38
N LEU A 162 -16.37 -16.20 2.41
CA LEU A 162 -15.90 -15.75 1.10
C LEU A 162 -14.96 -14.55 1.22
N ARG A 163 -15.36 -13.52 1.96
CA ARG A 163 -14.54 -12.31 2.20
C ARG A 163 -13.26 -12.65 2.94
N ASN A 164 -13.34 -13.50 3.97
CA ASN A 164 -12.19 -13.94 4.76
C ASN A 164 -11.19 -14.72 3.90
N ALA A 165 -11.65 -15.71 3.12
CA ALA A 165 -10.76 -16.48 2.25
C ALA A 165 -10.05 -15.58 1.23
N ILE A 166 -10.78 -14.66 0.58
CA ILE A 166 -10.21 -13.70 -0.37
C ILE A 166 -9.20 -12.78 0.33
N GLY A 167 -9.56 -12.23 1.50
CA GLY A 167 -8.69 -11.35 2.29
C GLY A 167 -7.41 -12.05 2.73
N LYS A 168 -7.48 -13.30 3.19
CA LYS A 168 -6.32 -14.11 3.59
C LYS A 168 -5.41 -14.43 2.39
N ALA A 169 -5.97 -14.83 1.25
CA ALA A 169 -5.23 -15.10 0.01
C ALA A 169 -4.51 -13.84 -0.48
N GLY A 170 -5.26 -12.74 -0.51
CA GLY A 170 -4.79 -11.42 -0.90
C GLY A 170 -3.69 -10.92 0.02
N THR A 171 -3.82 -11.12 1.33
CA THR A 171 -2.80 -10.73 2.31
C THR A 171 -1.47 -11.39 2.05
N ALA A 172 -1.47 -12.71 1.87
CA ALA A 172 -0.25 -13.45 1.64
C ALA A 172 0.41 -13.05 0.30
N SER A 173 -0.39 -12.84 -0.75
CA SER A 173 0.09 -12.35 -2.05
C SER A 173 0.67 -10.93 -1.96
N PHE A 174 -0.04 -10.01 -1.31
CA PHE A 174 0.31 -8.59 -1.33
C PHE A 174 1.41 -8.23 -0.34
N LEU A 175 1.50 -8.89 0.81
CA LEU A 175 2.55 -8.61 1.80
C LEU A 175 3.90 -9.26 1.47
N SER A 176 3.92 -10.26 0.59
CA SER A 176 5.13 -11.01 0.26
C SER A 176 5.90 -10.41 -0.92
N SER A 177 7.15 -10.85 -1.08
CA SER A 177 8.00 -10.65 -2.25
C SER A 177 8.86 -11.88 -2.54
N SER A 178 9.67 -11.88 -3.58
CA SER A 178 10.68 -12.91 -3.81
C SER A 178 11.87 -12.81 -2.85
N GLU A 179 11.88 -11.83 -1.95
CA GLU A 179 12.92 -11.59 -0.93
C GLU A 179 12.40 -11.63 0.51
N HIS A 180 11.11 -11.87 0.73
CA HIS A 180 10.51 -12.19 2.03
C HIS A 180 9.11 -12.80 1.83
N ALA A 181 8.71 -13.71 2.70
CA ALA A 181 7.43 -14.41 2.63
C ALA A 181 6.66 -14.16 3.93
N PHE A 182 5.49 -13.52 3.82
CA PHE A 182 4.60 -13.21 4.94
C PHE A 182 3.26 -13.93 4.76
N SER A 183 2.75 -14.47 5.86
CA SER A 183 1.42 -15.07 5.95
C SER A 183 0.42 -14.05 6.51
N SER A 184 -0.87 -14.40 6.53
CA SER A 184 -1.86 -13.61 7.27
C SER A 184 -1.56 -13.55 8.78
N ARG A 185 -0.94 -14.59 9.35
CA ARG A 185 -0.42 -14.56 10.73
C ARG A 185 0.71 -13.54 10.91
N THR A 186 1.61 -13.40 9.94
CA THR A 186 2.61 -12.33 9.96
C THR A 186 1.93 -10.96 10.00
N ALA A 187 0.88 -10.77 9.19
CA ALA A 187 0.08 -9.55 9.19
C ALA A 187 -0.52 -9.31 10.59
N SER A 188 -1.18 -10.31 11.17
CA SER A 188 -1.67 -10.32 12.55
C SER A 188 -0.66 -9.80 13.56
N PHE A 189 0.58 -10.29 13.47
CA PHE A 189 1.65 -10.00 14.42
C PHE A 189 2.10 -8.53 14.38
N ILE A 190 2.11 -7.90 13.20
CA ILE A 190 2.66 -6.55 12.98
C ILE A 190 1.62 -5.43 13.07
N VAL A 191 0.33 -5.76 13.20
CA VAL A 191 -0.77 -4.79 13.28
C VAL A 191 -1.33 -4.61 14.71
N GLN A 192 -0.72 -5.27 15.69
CA GLN A 192 -1.15 -5.20 17.09
C GLN A 192 -1.04 -3.78 17.66
N GLN A 193 -1.97 -3.40 18.55
CA GLN A 193 -1.87 -2.14 19.30
C GLN A 193 -0.67 -2.09 20.25
N HIS A 194 -0.13 -3.25 20.62
CA HIS A 194 1.07 -3.38 21.42
C HIS A 194 2.01 -4.40 20.79
N PHE A 195 3.23 -3.96 20.47
CA PHE A 195 4.24 -4.79 19.83
C PHE A 195 5.47 -5.01 20.75
N PRO A 196 5.91 -6.26 20.94
CA PRO A 196 5.36 -7.50 20.35
C PRO A 196 4.01 -7.92 20.98
N PRO A 197 3.21 -8.75 20.27
CA PRO A 197 1.91 -9.19 20.77
C PRO A 197 2.00 -9.79 22.19
N GLY A 198 1.09 -9.39 23.08
CA GLY A 198 1.00 -9.89 24.46
C GLY A 198 1.90 -9.17 25.47
N VAL A 199 2.65 -8.16 25.03
CA VAL A 199 3.38 -7.26 25.95
C VAL A 199 2.61 -5.95 26.10
N SER A 200 2.03 -5.72 27.27
CA SER A 200 1.26 -4.51 27.55
C SER A 200 2.13 -3.26 27.58
N ASN A 201 1.49 -2.10 27.36
CA ASN A 201 2.13 -0.78 27.47
C ASN A 201 3.35 -0.59 26.55
N LYS A 202 3.32 -1.22 25.37
CA LYS A 202 4.28 -1.00 24.29
C LYS A 202 3.64 -0.15 23.19
N PRO A 203 4.46 0.58 22.40
CA PRO A 203 3.99 1.19 21.16
C PRO A 203 3.36 0.14 20.22
N PRO A 204 2.52 0.56 19.25
CA PRO A 204 1.95 -0.36 18.29
C PRO A 204 2.96 -1.02 17.38
N GLY A 205 2.50 -2.07 16.71
CA GLY A 205 3.22 -2.72 15.64
C GLY A 205 3.49 -1.76 14.47
N PRO A 206 4.53 -2.03 13.67
CA PRO A 206 5.02 -1.11 12.65
C PRO A 206 3.97 -0.78 11.58
N LEU A 207 2.97 -1.65 11.38
CA LEU A 207 1.92 -1.48 10.38
C LEU A 207 0.52 -1.51 11.00
N VAL A 208 0.37 -1.08 12.27
CA VAL A 208 -0.95 -0.95 12.91
C VAL A 208 -1.92 -0.21 11.98
N GLY A 209 -3.08 -0.82 11.71
CA GLY A 209 -4.09 -0.27 10.81
C GLY A 209 -3.85 -0.48 9.31
N VAL A 210 -2.83 -1.24 8.88
CA VAL A 210 -2.64 -1.59 7.45
C VAL A 210 -3.76 -2.44 6.87
N ASN A 211 -4.53 -3.13 7.72
CA ASN A 211 -5.75 -3.83 7.31
C ASN A 211 -6.66 -2.92 6.47
N PHE A 212 -6.72 -1.64 6.87
CA PHE A 212 -7.49 -0.57 6.24
C PHE A 212 -6.86 -0.02 4.95
N SER A 213 -6.16 -0.86 4.19
CA SER A 213 -5.67 -0.58 2.85
C SER A 213 -6.27 -1.50 1.81
N ASN A 214 -6.06 -1.16 0.54
CA ASN A 214 -6.61 -1.89 -0.61
C ASN A 214 -8.13 -2.08 -0.49
N LEU A 215 -8.80 -1.05 0.06
CA LEU A 215 -10.23 -1.02 0.31
C LEU A 215 -10.99 -1.27 -1.00
N ALA A 216 -12.16 -1.91 -0.92
CA ALA A 216 -12.97 -2.21 -2.10
C ALA A 216 -13.28 -0.95 -2.95
N PHE A 217 -13.42 0.20 -2.30
CA PHE A 217 -13.67 1.49 -2.96
C PHE A 217 -12.39 2.24 -3.38
N SER A 218 -11.19 1.75 -3.07
CA SER A 218 -9.94 2.40 -3.45
C SER A 218 -9.89 2.64 -4.96
N ASP A 219 -9.51 3.86 -5.33
CA ASP A 219 -9.27 4.30 -6.70
C ASP A 219 -7.86 3.93 -7.22
N ILE A 220 -7.03 3.29 -6.39
CA ILE A 220 -5.62 3.01 -6.70
C ILE A 220 -5.37 1.54 -7.00
N ASN A 221 -5.52 0.68 -6.00
CA ASN A 221 -5.28 -0.75 -6.14
C ASN A 221 -6.08 -1.54 -5.11
N ARG A 222 -6.72 -2.61 -5.55
CA ARG A 222 -7.62 -3.46 -4.76
C ARG A 222 -7.66 -4.87 -5.36
N PHE A 223 -8.26 -5.81 -4.63
CA PHE A 223 -8.57 -7.12 -5.21
C PHE A 223 -9.69 -7.02 -6.23
N LYS A 224 -9.58 -7.82 -7.28
CA LYS A 224 -10.31 -7.61 -8.52
C LYS A 224 -10.71 -8.91 -9.20
N ASN A 225 -11.84 -8.89 -9.89
CA ASN A 225 -12.36 -10.01 -10.65
C ASN A 225 -11.68 -10.04 -12.03
N PRO A 226 -11.03 -11.15 -12.42
CA PRO A 226 -10.40 -11.27 -13.74
C PRO A 226 -11.41 -11.29 -14.91
N ALA A 227 -12.69 -11.59 -14.66
CA ALA A 227 -13.72 -11.66 -15.69
C ALA A 227 -13.98 -10.34 -16.42
N THR A 228 -13.66 -9.20 -15.78
CA THR A 228 -13.83 -7.87 -16.36
C THR A 228 -12.49 -7.17 -16.59
N TYR A 229 -11.42 -7.95 -16.78
CA TYR A 229 -10.12 -7.44 -17.17
C TYR A 229 -10.18 -6.74 -18.54
N ASP A 230 -9.63 -5.54 -18.63
CA ASP A 230 -9.47 -4.79 -19.88
C ASP A 230 -7.96 -4.65 -20.21
N PRO A 231 -7.47 -5.24 -21.32
CA PRO A 231 -6.06 -5.12 -21.72
C PRO A 231 -5.61 -3.68 -22.04
N LEU A 232 -6.53 -2.74 -22.22
CA LEU A 232 -6.23 -1.32 -22.45
C LEU A 232 -6.02 -0.53 -21.14
N GLN A 233 -6.42 -1.10 -20.00
CA GLN A 233 -6.31 -0.44 -18.69
C GLN A 233 -5.05 -0.95 -17.95
N THR A 234 -4.12 -0.06 -17.65
CA THR A 234 -2.81 -0.41 -17.02
C THR A 234 -2.68 0.10 -15.58
N ASN A 235 -3.79 0.12 -14.85
CA ASN A 235 -3.83 0.60 -13.47
C ASN A 235 -4.31 -0.50 -12.49
N GLY A 236 -4.21 -0.22 -11.19
CA GLY A 236 -4.53 -1.19 -10.14
C GLY A 236 -6.02 -1.51 -10.01
N THR A 237 -6.89 -0.73 -10.65
CA THR A 237 -8.36 -0.91 -10.65
C THR A 237 -8.91 -1.62 -11.89
N ASN A 238 -8.03 -2.16 -12.76
CA ASN A 238 -8.41 -2.95 -13.93
C ASN A 238 -9.09 -4.28 -13.54
N GLY A 239 -10.40 -4.25 -13.38
CA GLY A 239 -11.21 -5.39 -12.95
C GLY A 239 -12.26 -4.97 -11.91
N ALA A 240 -13.40 -5.66 -11.92
CA ALA A 240 -14.51 -5.36 -11.02
C ALA A 240 -14.11 -5.65 -9.57
N VAL A 241 -14.73 -4.92 -8.65
CA VAL A 241 -14.57 -5.15 -7.21
C VAL A 241 -14.95 -6.59 -6.87
N VAL A 242 -14.20 -7.22 -5.98
CA VAL A 242 -14.59 -8.50 -5.35
C VAL A 242 -15.14 -8.25 -3.95
N PRO A 243 -15.97 -9.15 -3.40
CA PRO A 243 -16.35 -9.10 -2.00
C PRO A 243 -15.10 -9.12 -1.12
N LEU A 244 -14.95 -8.09 -0.29
CA LEU A 244 -13.83 -7.96 0.62
C LEU A 244 -14.30 -7.80 2.08
N PRO A 245 -13.42 -8.13 3.02
CA PRO A 245 -13.48 -7.68 4.40
C PRO A 245 -13.93 -6.23 4.54
N ALA A 246 -14.73 -5.93 5.56
CA ALA A 246 -15.07 -4.53 5.87
C ALA A 246 -13.82 -3.72 6.24
N THR A 247 -12.83 -4.44 6.76
CA THR A 247 -11.52 -3.90 7.10
C THR A 247 -10.66 -3.60 5.88
N GLY A 248 -10.99 -4.09 4.68
CA GLY A 248 -10.25 -3.82 3.45
C GLY A 248 -9.66 -5.05 2.79
N GLY A 249 -8.50 -4.89 2.17
CA GLY A 249 -7.89 -5.98 1.42
C GLY A 249 -7.07 -6.96 2.26
N LEU A 250 -6.62 -6.56 3.46
CA LEU A 250 -5.67 -7.34 4.24
C LEU A 250 -6.31 -7.88 5.53
N ALA A 251 -6.30 -9.20 5.68
CA ALA A 251 -6.79 -9.94 6.83
C ALA A 251 -5.64 -10.38 7.74
N GLY A 252 -5.80 -10.21 9.05
CA GLY A 252 -4.83 -10.69 10.03
C GLY A 252 -5.15 -12.07 10.62
N ALA A 253 -6.35 -12.61 10.39
CA ALA A 253 -6.70 -13.96 10.83
C ALA A 253 -5.86 -15.02 10.09
N SER A 254 -5.44 -16.08 10.78
CA SER A 254 -4.66 -17.18 10.23
C SER A 254 -5.39 -17.87 9.06
N GLY A 255 -4.66 -18.50 8.14
CA GLY A 255 -5.25 -19.14 6.95
C GLY A 255 -4.80 -18.60 5.59
N GLY A 256 -3.91 -17.61 5.54
CA GLY A 256 -3.33 -17.09 4.29
C GLY A 256 -1.84 -17.38 4.19
N VAL A 257 -1.39 -18.06 3.12
CA VAL A 257 0.03 -18.34 2.87
C VAL A 257 0.42 -18.08 1.40
N PRO A 258 1.65 -17.60 1.13
CA PRO A 258 2.02 -17.14 -0.21
C PRO A 258 2.43 -18.30 -1.13
N LEU A 259 2.18 -18.18 -2.43
CA LEU A 259 2.50 -19.20 -3.43
C LEU A 259 3.73 -18.78 -4.24
N TYR A 260 4.71 -19.67 -4.35
CA TYR A 260 5.97 -19.46 -5.06
C TYR A 260 6.14 -20.49 -6.16
N LYS A 261 6.75 -20.07 -7.26
CA LYS A 261 7.15 -20.94 -8.36
C LYS A 261 8.54 -20.52 -8.81
N ASN A 262 9.45 -21.48 -8.94
CA ASN A 262 10.85 -21.22 -9.27
C ASN A 262 11.52 -20.17 -8.37
N GLY A 263 11.16 -20.16 -7.07
CA GLY A 263 11.68 -19.20 -6.10
C GLY A 263 11.13 -17.77 -6.21
N ARG A 264 10.14 -17.53 -7.09
CA ARG A 264 9.47 -16.24 -7.29
C ARG A 264 8.07 -16.29 -6.74
N LEU A 265 7.63 -15.20 -6.10
CA LEU A 265 6.25 -15.06 -5.64
C LEU A 265 5.29 -14.95 -6.84
N VAL A 266 4.26 -15.79 -6.87
CA VAL A 266 3.24 -15.82 -7.94
C VAL A 266 1.81 -15.55 -7.46
N GLY A 267 1.56 -15.59 -6.15
CA GLY A 267 0.24 -15.32 -5.57
C GLY A 267 0.14 -15.70 -4.10
N GLY A 268 -1.07 -16.02 -3.66
CA GLY A 268 -1.37 -16.51 -2.32
C GLY A 268 -2.64 -17.36 -2.29
N ILE A 269 -2.68 -18.32 -1.38
CA ILE A 269 -3.88 -19.10 -1.04
C ILE A 269 -4.42 -18.60 0.30
N GLY A 270 -5.74 -18.52 0.43
CA GLY A 270 -6.46 -18.17 1.64
C GLY A 270 -7.59 -19.16 1.91
N VAL A 271 -7.74 -19.56 3.16
CA VAL A 271 -8.77 -20.51 3.60
C VAL A 271 -9.59 -19.91 4.73
N ALA A 272 -10.90 -20.07 4.66
CA ALA A 272 -11.83 -19.74 5.74
C ALA A 272 -12.85 -20.86 5.90
N GLY A 273 -12.98 -21.44 7.09
CA GLY A 273 -13.98 -22.48 7.31
C GLY A 273 -14.07 -23.02 8.73
N ASP A 274 -13.08 -22.80 9.58
CA ASP A 274 -13.15 -23.15 11.00
C ASP A 274 -13.87 -22.09 11.87
N GLU A 275 -14.38 -21.03 11.25
CA GLU A 275 -15.27 -20.04 11.85
C GLU A 275 -16.57 -20.71 12.34
N GLU A 276 -16.57 -21.15 13.60
CA GLU A 276 -17.78 -21.57 14.31
C GLU A 276 -18.62 -20.36 14.71
N GLU A 277 -19.94 -20.56 14.69
CA GLU A 277 -20.88 -19.80 15.50
C GLU A 277 -20.62 -20.09 17.00
N GLY A 278 -19.44 -19.76 17.54
CA GLY A 278 -19.10 -20.20 18.90
C GLY A 278 -17.62 -20.30 19.29
N ALA A 279 -16.65 -19.96 18.43
CA ALA A 279 -15.27 -19.79 18.89
C ALA A 279 -15.22 -18.86 20.13
N PRO A 280 -14.27 -19.00 21.07
CA PRO A 280 -14.21 -18.12 22.24
C PRO A 280 -14.03 -16.67 21.78
N LEU A 281 -15.14 -15.94 21.69
CA LEU A 281 -15.15 -14.53 21.36
C LEU A 281 -14.65 -13.76 22.59
N PRO A 282 -14.00 -12.61 22.40
CA PRO A 282 -13.58 -11.76 23.51
C PRO A 282 -14.74 -11.60 24.52
N THR A 283 -14.47 -11.94 25.77
CA THR A 283 -15.43 -11.77 26.85
C THR A 283 -15.52 -10.29 27.20
N GLY A 284 -16.74 -9.75 27.22
CA GLY A 284 -16.99 -8.34 27.48
C GLY A 284 -18.26 -7.85 26.80
N SER A 285 -18.72 -6.67 27.21
CA SER A 285 -19.82 -5.97 26.58
C SER A 285 -19.39 -4.56 26.17
N VAL A 286 -19.94 -4.11 25.06
CA VAL A 286 -19.72 -2.78 24.50
C VAL A 286 -21.04 -2.05 24.53
N LEU A 287 -21.00 -0.76 24.88
CA LEU A 287 -22.18 0.09 24.79
C LEU A 287 -22.47 0.44 23.33
N VAL A 288 -23.43 -0.24 22.72
CA VAL A 288 -23.98 0.11 21.40
C VAL A 288 -25.24 0.92 21.65
N GLY A 289 -25.21 2.22 21.34
CA GLY A 289 -26.35 3.11 21.63
C GLY A 289 -26.71 3.21 23.12
N GLY A 290 -25.74 2.97 24.02
CA GLY A 290 -25.97 2.94 25.47
C GLY A 290 -26.46 1.61 26.03
N VAL A 291 -26.63 0.58 25.19
CA VAL A 291 -26.99 -0.78 25.61
C VAL A 291 -25.72 -1.63 25.70
N PRO A 292 -25.44 -2.29 26.83
CA PRO A 292 -24.36 -3.28 26.93
C PRO A 292 -24.67 -4.47 26.03
N THR A 293 -24.04 -4.51 24.86
CA THR A 293 -24.14 -5.60 23.90
C THR A 293 -22.92 -6.50 24.04
N PRO A 294 -23.08 -7.83 24.22
CA PRO A 294 -21.95 -8.74 24.26
C PRO A 294 -21.10 -8.59 22.99
N VAL A 295 -19.78 -8.48 23.14
CA VAL A 295 -18.85 -8.44 21.99
C VAL A 295 -19.04 -9.68 21.11
N ALA A 296 -19.40 -10.80 21.73
CA ALA A 296 -19.78 -12.03 21.06
C ALA A 296 -20.95 -11.85 20.07
N ASP A 297 -21.97 -11.07 20.43
CA ASP A 297 -23.17 -10.89 19.61
C ASP A 297 -22.97 -9.87 18.47
N LEU A 298 -22.03 -8.93 18.66
CA LEU A 298 -21.53 -8.04 17.59
C LEU A 298 -20.74 -8.83 16.55
N ILE A 299 -19.87 -9.75 16.99
CA ILE A 299 -19.04 -10.56 16.11
C ILE A 299 -19.87 -11.60 15.34
N ARG A 300 -20.86 -12.22 16.00
CA ARG A 300 -21.77 -13.21 15.38
C ARG A 300 -22.63 -12.62 14.26
N ASN A 301 -22.94 -11.32 14.30
CA ASN A 301 -23.88 -10.70 13.36
C ASN A 301 -23.22 -9.89 12.24
N SER A 302 -21.91 -9.60 12.26
CA SER A 302 -21.27 -8.82 11.18
C SER A 302 -19.72 -8.73 11.28
N PHE A 303 -19.01 -8.90 10.16
CA PHE A 303 -17.73 -8.24 9.79
C PHE A 303 -16.49 -8.32 10.71
N LEU A 304 -16.50 -9.04 11.83
CA LEU A 304 -15.46 -8.86 12.87
C LEU A 304 -14.45 -9.99 13.05
N TYR A 305 -14.66 -11.17 12.45
CA TYR A 305 -13.68 -12.27 12.55
C TYR A 305 -12.30 -11.86 11.97
N GLU A 306 -12.30 -10.95 11.00
CA GLU A 306 -11.12 -10.35 10.37
C GLU A 306 -10.25 -9.52 11.33
N LEU A 307 -10.85 -8.97 12.40
CA LEU A 307 -10.18 -8.20 13.46
C LEU A 307 -10.02 -9.00 14.75
N ALA A 308 -10.46 -10.26 14.79
CA ALA A 308 -10.28 -11.17 15.91
C ALA A 308 -8.84 -11.71 15.93
N ILE A 309 -7.86 -10.82 16.03
CA ILE A 309 -6.42 -11.13 15.97
C ILE A 309 -5.75 -10.98 17.33
N SER A 310 -6.32 -11.61 18.35
CA SER A 310 -5.80 -11.49 19.71
C SER A 310 -4.34 -11.99 19.80
N PRO A 311 -3.52 -11.46 20.72
CA PRO A 311 -2.15 -11.93 20.93
C PRO A 311 -2.03 -13.44 21.18
N GLU A 312 -3.08 -14.08 21.70
CA GLU A 312 -3.17 -15.52 21.92
C GLU A 312 -3.35 -16.27 20.59
N LEU A 313 -4.28 -15.80 19.73
CA LEU A 313 -4.55 -16.41 18.42
C LEU A 313 -3.33 -16.34 17.49
N VAL A 314 -2.56 -15.26 17.57
CA VAL A 314 -1.28 -15.10 16.84
C VAL A 314 -0.27 -16.21 17.15
N ARG A 315 -0.38 -16.89 18.30
CA ARG A 315 0.54 -17.94 18.75
C ARG A 315 -0.07 -19.35 18.79
N ALA A 316 -1.32 -19.51 18.37
CA ALA A 316 -2.00 -20.81 18.38
C ALA A 316 -2.05 -21.42 16.97
N PRO A 317 -1.89 -22.76 16.83
CA PRO A 317 -2.26 -23.47 15.61
C PRO A 317 -3.73 -23.23 15.23
N ASP A 318 -4.02 -23.30 13.94
CA ASP A 318 -5.28 -22.87 13.35
C ASP A 318 -5.64 -23.78 12.16
N THR A 319 -6.91 -24.14 12.01
CA THR A 319 -7.29 -25.18 11.04
C THR A 319 -7.32 -24.62 9.63
N ASP A 320 -7.77 -23.38 9.46
CA ASP A 320 -7.66 -22.66 8.20
C ASP A 320 -6.19 -22.57 7.74
N GLU A 321 -5.26 -22.26 8.66
CA GLU A 321 -3.81 -22.25 8.37
C GLU A 321 -3.28 -23.62 7.97
N ALA A 322 -3.66 -24.69 8.66
CA ALA A 322 -3.24 -26.05 8.32
C ALA A 322 -3.73 -26.48 6.93
N VAL A 323 -4.97 -26.11 6.56
CA VAL A 323 -5.52 -26.39 5.23
C VAL A 323 -4.82 -25.56 4.15
N ALA A 324 -4.55 -24.29 4.41
CA ALA A 324 -3.83 -23.42 3.49
C ALA A 324 -2.40 -23.92 3.24
N LEU A 325 -1.71 -24.40 4.27
CA LEU A 325 -0.38 -25.01 4.17
C LEU A 325 -0.37 -26.29 3.33
N ALA A 326 -1.44 -27.09 3.36
CA ALA A 326 -1.57 -28.25 2.49
C ALA A 326 -1.67 -27.84 1.01
N GLY A 327 -2.45 -26.78 0.70
CA GLY A 327 -2.52 -26.19 -0.65
C GLY A 327 -1.22 -25.55 -1.12
N GLN A 328 -0.31 -25.21 -0.21
CA GLN A 328 1.00 -24.63 -0.53
C GLN A 328 2.03 -25.71 -0.95
N ILE A 329 1.74 -27.00 -0.83
CA ILE A 329 2.73 -28.07 -1.09
C ILE A 329 3.13 -28.08 -2.58
N GLY A 330 4.42 -27.89 -2.84
CA GLY A 330 4.97 -27.69 -4.20
C GLY A 330 5.09 -26.21 -4.61
N TYR A 331 4.47 -25.31 -3.85
CA TYR A 331 4.45 -23.86 -4.07
C TYR A 331 4.96 -23.07 -2.85
N ALA A 332 5.69 -23.72 -1.95
CA ALA A 332 6.16 -23.08 -0.72
C ALA A 332 7.34 -22.13 -0.98
N PRO A 333 7.42 -20.99 -0.27
CA PRO A 333 8.65 -20.21 -0.23
C PRO A 333 9.78 -21.01 0.40
N ASP A 334 11.01 -20.68 -0.01
CA ASP A 334 12.20 -21.12 0.72
C ASP A 334 12.11 -20.68 2.19
N ARG A 335 12.40 -21.60 3.12
CA ARG A 335 12.35 -21.36 4.58
C ARG A 335 13.22 -20.20 5.03
N ARG A 336 14.26 -19.84 4.25
CA ARG A 336 15.09 -18.66 4.53
C ARG A 336 14.36 -17.34 4.32
N LEU A 337 13.25 -17.33 3.58
CA LEU A 337 12.46 -16.14 3.28
C LEU A 337 11.31 -15.93 4.27
N TRP A 338 11.02 -16.91 5.12
CA TRP A 338 9.87 -16.84 6.04
C TRP A 338 9.94 -15.61 6.94
N GLY A 339 8.77 -15.07 7.30
CA GLY A 339 8.63 -13.95 8.22
C GLY A 339 9.39 -14.13 9.54
N SER A 340 9.53 -15.38 10.02
CA SER A 340 10.33 -15.72 11.21
C SER A 340 11.85 -15.50 11.08
N LYS A 341 12.33 -15.10 9.90
CA LYS A 341 13.70 -14.66 9.63
C LYS A 341 13.82 -13.14 9.52
N VAL A 342 12.70 -12.42 9.52
CA VAL A 342 12.62 -10.96 9.57
C VAL A 342 12.50 -10.51 11.02
N PHE A 343 13.24 -9.46 11.38
CA PHE A 343 13.26 -8.93 12.74
C PHE A 343 12.89 -7.45 12.72
N VAL A 344 11.91 -7.08 13.53
CA VAL A 344 11.52 -5.68 13.78
C VAL A 344 11.83 -5.38 15.24
N ASP A 345 12.63 -4.34 15.49
CA ASP A 345 13.09 -3.98 16.84
C ASP A 345 13.67 -5.15 17.65
N GLY A 346 14.34 -6.09 16.96
CA GLY A 346 14.94 -7.28 17.56
C GLY A 346 13.97 -8.43 17.80
N VAL A 347 12.69 -8.29 17.47
CA VAL A 347 11.66 -9.33 17.56
C VAL A 347 11.49 -10.03 16.20
N ALA A 348 11.64 -11.36 16.17
CA ALA A 348 11.32 -12.15 15.00
C ALA A 348 9.80 -12.16 14.74
N LEU A 349 9.39 -11.96 13.49
CA LEU A 349 7.96 -11.98 13.15
C LEU A 349 7.39 -13.40 13.15
N ALA A 350 6.09 -13.54 13.36
CA ALA A 350 5.43 -14.83 13.15
C ALA A 350 5.35 -15.19 11.66
N TYR A 351 5.27 -16.49 11.36
CA TYR A 351 4.96 -16.97 10.01
C TYR A 351 3.81 -17.99 10.05
N VAL A 352 4.01 -19.21 10.56
CA VAL A 352 2.93 -20.18 10.77
C VAL A 352 3.19 -20.97 12.05
N GLU A 353 2.13 -21.46 12.69
CA GLU A 353 2.21 -22.32 13.89
C GLU A 353 1.64 -23.72 13.65
N SER A 354 0.85 -23.88 12.59
CA SER A 354 0.25 -25.16 12.21
C SER A 354 1.23 -26.07 11.45
N PRO A 355 1.15 -27.40 11.62
CA PRO A 355 2.04 -28.32 10.93
C PRO A 355 1.78 -28.34 9.42
N ILE A 356 2.86 -28.38 8.63
CA ILE A 356 2.76 -28.61 7.19
C ILE A 356 2.51 -30.10 6.97
N GLN A 357 1.28 -30.44 6.58
CA GLN A 357 0.86 -31.82 6.36
C GLN A 357 0.05 -31.93 5.07
N ALA A 358 0.45 -32.86 4.20
CA ALA A 358 -0.33 -33.20 3.02
C ALA A 358 -1.61 -33.96 3.40
N ALA A 359 -2.65 -33.84 2.57
CA ALA A 359 -3.75 -34.80 2.60
C ALA A 359 -3.22 -36.21 2.30
N ALA A 360 -3.76 -37.21 2.97
CA ALA A 360 -3.45 -38.62 2.76
C ALA A 360 -3.71 -39.04 1.30
N THR A 361 -4.79 -38.52 0.71
CA THR A 361 -5.11 -38.67 -0.71
C THR A 361 -5.62 -37.35 -1.25
N VAL A 362 -5.00 -36.84 -2.32
CA VAL A 362 -5.51 -35.67 -3.05
C VAL A 362 -6.63 -36.14 -3.98
N LEU A 363 -7.84 -35.68 -3.69
CA LEU A 363 -9.05 -35.98 -4.46
C LEU A 363 -9.18 -35.04 -5.66
N SER A 364 -9.84 -35.52 -6.72
CA SER A 364 -10.22 -34.68 -7.84
C SER A 364 -11.22 -33.61 -7.42
N LEU A 365 -11.07 -32.39 -7.94
CA LEU A 365 -12.03 -31.30 -7.76
C LEU A 365 -13.43 -31.67 -8.24
N ALA A 366 -13.57 -32.60 -9.20
CA ALA A 366 -14.89 -33.08 -9.64
C ALA A 366 -15.71 -33.78 -8.53
N THR A 367 -15.05 -34.20 -7.45
CA THR A 367 -15.65 -34.96 -6.34
C THR A 367 -15.53 -34.25 -4.99
N ASN A 368 -14.90 -33.08 -4.94
CA ASN A 368 -14.40 -32.47 -3.71
C ASN A 368 -14.77 -30.98 -3.61
N GLY A 369 -16.07 -30.68 -3.61
CA GLY A 369 -16.62 -29.32 -3.57
C GLY A 369 -17.05 -28.78 -4.93
N VAL A 370 -17.29 -27.46 -5.02
CA VAL A 370 -17.71 -26.76 -6.24
C VAL A 370 -17.06 -25.37 -6.35
N PRO A 371 -16.88 -24.81 -7.56
CA PRO A 371 -16.41 -23.44 -7.70
C PRO A 371 -17.51 -22.46 -7.25
N VAL A 372 -17.11 -21.37 -6.58
CA VAL A 372 -18.04 -20.31 -6.19
C VAL A 372 -18.44 -19.50 -7.42
N ALA A 373 -19.75 -19.24 -7.58
CA ALA A 373 -20.28 -18.48 -8.70
C ALA A 373 -19.60 -17.11 -8.83
N GLY A 374 -19.18 -16.77 -10.05
CA GLY A 374 -18.45 -15.52 -10.35
C GLY A 374 -16.93 -15.57 -10.12
N PHE A 375 -16.41 -16.68 -9.56
CA PHE A 375 -14.99 -16.90 -9.30
C PHE A 375 -14.49 -18.26 -9.83
N PRO A 376 -14.67 -18.57 -11.13
CA PRO A 376 -14.14 -19.79 -11.70
C PRO A 376 -12.61 -19.84 -11.59
N ILE A 377 -12.05 -21.04 -11.64
CA ILE A 377 -10.60 -21.20 -11.80
C ILE A 377 -10.21 -20.74 -13.20
N VAL A 378 -9.37 -19.70 -13.27
CA VAL A 378 -8.91 -19.08 -14.53
C VAL A 378 -7.44 -18.72 -14.45
N ALA A 379 -6.77 -18.62 -15.59
CA ALA A 379 -5.41 -18.10 -15.63
C ALA A 379 -5.40 -16.60 -15.23
N PRO A 380 -4.38 -16.12 -14.50
CA PRO A 380 -4.23 -14.71 -14.20
C PRO A 380 -4.07 -13.86 -15.47
N PRO A 381 -4.77 -12.71 -15.58
CA PRO A 381 -4.60 -11.78 -16.69
C PRO A 381 -3.17 -11.25 -16.82
N PRO A 382 -2.67 -11.04 -18.05
CA PRO A 382 -1.33 -10.53 -18.25
C PRO A 382 -1.26 -9.01 -18.08
N VAL A 383 -0.90 -8.53 -16.89
CA VAL A 383 -0.64 -7.10 -16.68
C VAL A 383 0.84 -6.77 -16.95
N GLN A 384 1.08 -5.65 -17.65
CA GLN A 384 2.39 -5.08 -17.89
C GLN A 384 2.35 -3.59 -17.59
N TYR A 385 3.44 -3.08 -17.01
CA TYR A 385 3.60 -1.68 -16.68
C TYR A 385 4.78 -1.09 -17.45
N PRO A 386 4.70 0.19 -17.88
CA PRO A 386 5.81 0.82 -18.59
C PRO A 386 7.09 0.81 -17.73
N PRO A 387 8.23 0.32 -18.26
CA PRO A 387 9.49 0.42 -17.55
C PRO A 387 9.96 1.88 -17.54
N LEU A 388 10.56 2.30 -16.43
CA LEU A 388 11.15 3.63 -16.29
C LEU A 388 12.38 3.56 -15.39
N THR A 389 13.41 4.34 -15.69
CA THR A 389 14.55 4.53 -14.79
C THR A 389 14.47 5.91 -14.15
N LEU A 390 14.43 5.95 -12.81
CA LEU A 390 14.46 7.16 -11.99
C LEU A 390 15.47 6.99 -10.87
N GLY A 391 16.24 8.03 -10.57
CA GLY A 391 17.28 7.99 -9.53
C GLY A 391 18.33 6.91 -9.76
N GLY A 392 18.51 6.49 -11.02
CA GLY A 392 19.30 5.34 -11.45
C GLY A 392 18.83 4.00 -10.89
N VAL A 393 17.53 3.85 -10.64
CA VAL A 393 16.84 2.58 -10.34
C VAL A 393 15.94 2.23 -11.53
N ALA A 394 16.13 1.06 -12.11
CA ALA A 394 15.22 0.53 -13.13
C ALA A 394 13.97 -0.06 -12.45
N GLY A 395 12.80 0.52 -12.74
CA GLY A 395 11.54 0.14 -12.13
C GLY A 395 10.37 0.28 -13.11
N GLU A 396 9.16 0.44 -12.58
CA GLU A 396 7.93 0.51 -13.36
C GLU A 396 7.11 1.75 -13.00
N LEU A 397 6.49 2.34 -14.01
CA LEU A 397 5.53 3.42 -13.85
C LEU A 397 4.13 2.83 -13.61
N ARG A 398 3.59 3.05 -12.41
CA ARG A 398 2.28 2.54 -11.99
C ARG A 398 1.16 3.57 -12.19
N GLN A 399 1.50 4.85 -12.18
CA GLN A 399 0.66 5.95 -12.67
C GLN A 399 1.54 6.92 -13.48
N PRO A 400 1.02 7.49 -14.58
CA PRO A 400 1.78 8.41 -15.44
C PRO A 400 2.28 9.63 -14.67
N ILE A 401 3.39 10.20 -15.12
CA ILE A 401 3.90 11.48 -14.62
C ILE A 401 3.15 12.61 -15.35
N LEU A 402 2.43 13.43 -14.60
CA LEU A 402 1.52 14.45 -15.12
C LEU A 402 1.80 15.80 -14.44
N ASP A 403 1.42 16.87 -15.13
CA ASP A 403 1.16 18.17 -14.49
C ASP A 403 -0.03 18.04 -13.54
N ASP A 404 -0.12 18.94 -12.55
CA ASP A 404 -1.37 19.12 -11.81
C ASP A 404 -2.52 19.36 -12.81
N PRO A 405 -3.65 18.61 -12.76
CA PRO A 405 -4.73 18.77 -13.72
C PRO A 405 -5.37 20.15 -13.78
N ALA A 406 -5.22 20.96 -12.73
CA ALA A 406 -5.68 22.34 -12.69
C ALA A 406 -4.65 23.32 -13.28
N LEU A 407 -3.44 22.87 -13.59
CA LEU A 407 -2.43 23.66 -14.29
C LEU A 407 -2.74 23.66 -15.80
N HIS A 408 -2.81 24.85 -16.38
CA HIS A 408 -3.15 25.10 -17.78
C HIS A 408 -4.54 24.56 -18.17
N ASP A 409 -5.46 24.53 -17.21
CA ASP A 409 -6.87 24.24 -17.50
C ASP A 409 -7.54 25.43 -18.21
N ALA A 410 -8.85 25.35 -18.44
CA ALA A 410 -9.59 26.38 -19.17
C ALA A 410 -9.67 27.73 -18.41
N ASP A 411 -9.44 27.75 -17.09
CA ASP A 411 -9.46 28.92 -16.23
C ASP A 411 -8.07 29.18 -15.64
N PRO A 412 -7.29 30.14 -16.19
CA PRO A 412 -5.96 30.46 -15.70
C PRO A 412 -5.89 30.90 -14.23
N ALA A 413 -7.02 31.26 -13.61
CA ALA A 413 -7.05 31.51 -12.17
C ALA A 413 -6.70 30.24 -11.35
N ASN A 414 -6.92 29.05 -11.93
CA ASN A 414 -6.58 27.77 -11.33
C ASN A 414 -5.09 27.43 -11.43
N ASP A 415 -4.27 28.14 -12.21
CA ASP A 415 -2.83 27.82 -12.35
C ASP A 415 -2.05 27.95 -11.03
N THR A 416 -2.63 28.63 -10.04
CA THR A 416 -2.00 28.90 -8.75
C THR A 416 -2.85 28.44 -7.57
N ILE A 417 -2.17 28.19 -6.46
CA ILE A 417 -2.72 27.98 -5.11
C ILE A 417 -2.13 29.10 -4.26
N ASP A 418 -2.97 29.98 -3.70
CA ASP A 418 -2.52 31.15 -2.93
C ASP A 418 -1.37 31.95 -3.62
N GLY A 419 -1.45 32.12 -4.95
CA GLY A 419 -0.45 32.83 -5.75
C GLY A 419 0.86 32.06 -6.03
N GLN A 420 0.97 30.81 -5.59
CA GLN A 420 2.07 29.92 -5.96
C GLN A 420 1.63 29.00 -7.09
N ALA A 421 2.46 28.82 -8.11
CA ALA A 421 2.17 27.88 -9.19
C ALA A 421 1.90 26.47 -8.65
N ARG A 422 1.16 25.66 -9.40
CA ARG A 422 0.97 24.23 -9.12
C ARG A 422 2.20 23.40 -9.49
N LEU A 423 2.16 22.09 -9.19
CA LEU A 423 3.24 21.16 -9.53
C LEU A 423 3.22 20.83 -11.03
N THR A 424 4.39 20.90 -11.66
CA THR A 424 4.59 20.47 -13.05
C THR A 424 5.02 19.00 -13.12
N ALA A 425 4.84 18.36 -14.28
CA ALA A 425 5.30 17.01 -14.56
C ALA A 425 6.83 16.87 -14.35
N ALA A 426 7.60 17.92 -14.68
CA ALA A 426 9.04 17.95 -14.47
C ALA A 426 9.41 17.93 -12.98
N GLU A 427 8.69 18.69 -12.15
CA GLU A 427 8.90 18.70 -10.70
C GLU A 427 8.43 17.41 -10.04
N VAL A 428 7.31 16.84 -10.50
CA VAL A 428 6.86 15.52 -10.06
C VAL A 428 7.91 14.46 -10.38
N ARG A 429 8.49 14.51 -11.60
CA ARG A 429 9.60 13.62 -11.98
C ARG A 429 10.81 13.80 -11.06
N ASP A 430 11.21 15.03 -10.73
CA ASP A 430 12.34 15.30 -9.84
C ASP A 430 12.10 14.75 -8.42
N VAL A 431 10.89 14.92 -7.87
CA VAL A 431 10.49 14.34 -6.57
C VAL A 431 10.62 12.81 -6.58
N LEU A 432 10.09 12.16 -7.62
CA LEU A 432 10.19 10.70 -7.80
C LEU A 432 11.64 10.24 -8.00
N ASP A 433 12.45 11.00 -8.76
CA ASP A 433 13.86 10.71 -9.02
C ASP A 433 14.72 10.73 -7.75
N ARG A 434 14.58 11.77 -6.93
CA ARG A 434 15.27 11.88 -5.63
C ARG A 434 14.88 10.79 -4.66
N ALA A 435 13.59 10.45 -4.61
CA ALA A 435 13.10 9.35 -3.78
C ALA A 435 13.67 8.00 -4.24
N ALA A 436 13.65 7.71 -5.56
CA ALA A 436 14.24 6.49 -6.11
C ALA A 436 15.76 6.41 -5.87
N ALA A 437 16.48 7.52 -6.03
CA ALA A 437 17.91 7.61 -5.73
C ALA A 437 18.20 7.32 -4.26
N ARG A 438 17.32 7.77 -3.36
CA ARG A 438 17.42 7.45 -1.94
C ARG A 438 17.13 5.98 -1.66
N ALA A 439 16.08 5.42 -2.25
CA ALA A 439 15.72 4.01 -2.08
C ALA A 439 16.87 3.08 -2.49
N ARG A 440 17.55 3.38 -3.60
CA ARG A 440 18.72 2.64 -4.10
C ARG A 440 19.83 2.44 -3.08
N THR A 441 20.01 3.40 -2.17
CA THR A 441 21.10 3.41 -1.18
C THR A 441 20.62 3.11 0.24
N THR A 442 19.31 2.93 0.42
CA THR A 442 18.72 2.69 1.74
C THR A 442 18.50 1.20 1.94
N ARG A 443 18.96 0.68 3.08
CA ARG A 443 18.85 -0.73 3.45
C ARG A 443 17.39 -1.10 3.74
N ALA A 444 16.90 -2.13 3.07
CA ALA A 444 15.58 -2.71 3.31
C ALA A 444 15.42 -3.13 4.77
N GLY A 445 14.25 -2.88 5.36
CA GLY A 445 13.92 -3.33 6.71
C GLY A 445 13.55 -4.81 6.78
N ILE A 446 12.88 -5.32 5.73
CA ILE A 446 12.27 -6.66 5.74
C ILE A 446 12.83 -7.66 4.73
N ARG A 447 13.65 -7.23 3.76
CA ARG A 447 14.15 -8.13 2.71
C ARG A 447 15.30 -9.03 3.19
N LEU A 448 15.33 -10.23 2.64
CA LEU A 448 16.28 -11.30 2.93
C LEU A 448 17.02 -11.78 1.67
N PRO A 449 18.34 -12.08 1.74
CA PRO A 449 19.22 -11.87 2.89
C PRO A 449 19.34 -10.38 3.27
N ARG A 450 19.77 -10.07 4.49
CA ARG A 450 19.89 -8.67 4.94
C ARG A 450 20.96 -7.91 4.13
N GLY A 451 20.83 -6.58 4.08
CA GLY A 451 21.77 -5.72 3.35
C GLY A 451 21.37 -5.48 1.89
N ARG A 452 20.10 -5.71 1.54
CA ARG A 452 19.55 -5.41 0.21
C ARG A 452 19.04 -3.97 0.15
N PRO A 453 19.09 -3.31 -1.01
CA PRO A 453 18.38 -2.06 -1.23
C PRO A 453 16.89 -2.23 -0.95
N MET A 454 16.28 -1.24 -0.31
CA MET A 454 14.84 -1.20 -0.14
C MET A 454 14.15 -1.06 -1.49
N GLN A 455 12.97 -1.65 -1.58
CA GLN A 455 12.05 -1.51 -2.70
C GLN A 455 10.75 -0.89 -2.20
N VAL A 456 10.24 0.07 -2.98
CA VAL A 456 9.11 0.90 -2.60
C VAL A 456 8.29 1.34 -3.80
N PHE A 457 7.05 1.73 -3.50
CA PHE A 457 6.28 2.66 -4.31
C PHE A 457 6.51 4.07 -3.79
N VAL A 458 6.68 5.01 -4.71
CA VAL A 458 6.75 6.44 -4.44
C VAL A 458 5.65 7.10 -5.25
N SER A 459 4.77 7.85 -4.60
CA SER A 459 3.69 8.59 -5.26
C SER A 459 3.70 10.07 -4.90
N VAL A 460 3.32 10.91 -5.85
CA VAL A 460 3.05 12.34 -5.64
C VAL A 460 1.59 12.63 -5.94
N VAL A 461 0.93 13.41 -5.10
CA VAL A 461 -0.46 13.86 -5.30
C VAL A 461 -0.54 15.39 -5.33
N ALA A 462 -1.45 15.93 -6.14
CA ALA A 462 -1.75 17.36 -6.19
C ALA A 462 -2.52 17.83 -4.96
N ASN A 463 -2.34 19.10 -4.58
CA ASN A 463 -3.32 19.78 -3.75
C ASN A 463 -4.43 20.36 -4.65
N PRO A 464 -5.66 19.84 -4.61
CA PRO A 464 -6.75 20.38 -5.44
C PRO A 464 -7.18 21.79 -5.03
N ASP A 465 -6.76 22.28 -3.86
CA ASP A 465 -7.15 23.56 -3.26
C ASP A 465 -8.68 23.75 -3.09
N ARG A 466 -9.41 22.64 -3.10
CA ARG A 466 -10.87 22.62 -3.04
C ARG A 466 -11.33 21.44 -2.21
N ASP A 467 -12.28 21.68 -1.31
CA ASP A 467 -12.89 20.59 -0.55
C ASP A 467 -13.73 19.71 -1.46
N GLY A 468 -13.71 18.41 -1.19
CA GLY A 468 -14.54 17.46 -1.92
C GLY A 468 -14.02 17.10 -3.30
N VAL A 469 -12.87 17.64 -3.71
CA VAL A 469 -12.17 17.25 -4.94
C VAL A 469 -11.09 16.23 -4.58
N PRO A 470 -11.08 15.02 -5.17
CA PRO A 470 -10.04 14.04 -4.91
C PRO A 470 -8.64 14.55 -5.30
N PRO A 471 -7.63 14.44 -4.41
CA PRO A 471 -6.24 14.69 -4.78
C PRO A 471 -5.81 13.74 -5.90
N ALA A 472 -5.55 14.29 -7.09
CA ALA A 472 -5.08 13.55 -8.25
C ALA A 472 -3.69 12.98 -8.00
N VAL A 473 -3.44 11.74 -8.43
CA VAL A 473 -2.10 11.14 -8.43
C VAL A 473 -1.35 11.66 -9.64
N LEU A 474 -0.30 12.44 -9.40
CA LEU A 474 0.52 13.05 -10.46
C LEU A 474 1.63 12.14 -10.96
N GLY A 475 1.90 11.04 -10.25
CA GLY A 475 2.85 10.02 -10.65
C GLY A 475 3.03 8.99 -9.56
N CYS A 476 3.28 7.74 -9.96
CA CYS A 476 3.65 6.67 -9.04
C CYS A 476 4.68 5.75 -9.67
N PHE A 477 5.83 5.66 -9.01
CA PHE A 477 6.96 4.84 -9.44
C PHE A 477 7.20 3.69 -8.49
N CYS A 478 7.39 2.49 -9.05
CA CYS A 478 7.69 1.27 -8.34
C CYS A 478 9.16 0.90 -8.60
N THR A 479 10.00 0.87 -7.57
CA THR A 479 11.44 0.64 -7.75
C THR A 479 11.78 -0.78 -8.22
N ASN A 480 10.89 -1.75 -7.98
CA ASN A 480 11.03 -3.13 -8.45
C ASN A 480 9.66 -3.80 -8.61
N PRO A 481 9.38 -4.53 -9.71
CA PRO A 481 8.10 -5.24 -9.89
C PRO A 481 7.75 -6.21 -8.75
N ASP A 482 8.76 -6.72 -8.04
CA ASP A 482 8.64 -7.63 -6.90
C ASP A 482 8.41 -6.91 -5.55
N THR A 483 8.20 -5.59 -5.54
CA THR A 483 7.83 -4.85 -4.32
C THR A 483 6.48 -5.35 -3.77
N ALA A 484 6.36 -5.48 -2.45
CA ALA A 484 5.13 -5.91 -1.79
C ALA A 484 3.93 -5.06 -2.27
N ARG A 485 2.90 -5.72 -2.80
CA ARG A 485 1.89 -5.09 -3.67
C ARG A 485 0.95 -4.13 -2.94
N PHE A 486 0.69 -4.39 -1.66
CA PHE A 486 -0.15 -3.53 -0.82
C PHE A 486 0.36 -2.08 -0.80
N SER A 487 1.68 -1.92 -0.88
CA SER A 487 2.37 -0.65 -0.82
C SER A 487 1.99 0.33 -1.93
N TRP A 488 1.42 -0.14 -3.04
CA TRP A 488 0.94 0.73 -4.11
C TRP A 488 -0.27 1.58 -3.67
N ASP A 489 -1.27 0.98 -3.04
CA ASP A 489 -2.40 1.76 -2.51
C ASP A 489 -1.94 2.61 -1.32
N VAL A 490 -1.11 2.03 -0.45
CA VAL A 490 -0.64 2.68 0.77
C VAL A 490 0.26 3.89 0.50
N CYS A 491 1.10 3.90 -0.53
CA CYS A 491 1.91 5.10 -0.81
C CYS A 491 1.03 6.30 -1.16
N VAL A 492 -0.04 6.09 -1.93
CA VAL A 492 -1.01 7.15 -2.25
C VAL A 492 -1.83 7.53 -1.03
N GLN A 493 -2.25 6.57 -0.20
CA GLN A 493 -2.91 6.87 1.07
C GLN A 493 -2.02 7.74 1.97
N LYS A 494 -0.72 7.46 2.05
CA LYS A 494 0.25 8.27 2.83
C LYS A 494 0.34 9.69 2.29
N ALA A 495 0.42 9.85 0.98
CA ALA A 495 0.45 11.17 0.36
C ALA A 495 -0.83 11.97 0.68
N ARG A 496 -2.00 11.35 0.48
CA ARG A 496 -3.32 11.96 0.76
C ARG A 496 -3.54 12.26 2.24
N THR A 497 -3.07 11.39 3.12
CA THR A 497 -3.11 11.62 4.58
C THR A 497 -2.26 12.84 4.94
N ALA A 498 -1.01 12.91 4.46
CA ALA A 498 -0.13 14.04 4.75
C ALA A 498 -0.71 15.37 4.22
N LEU A 499 -1.32 15.36 3.03
CA LEU A 499 -2.04 16.50 2.47
C LEU A 499 -3.25 16.90 3.32
N PHE A 500 -4.13 15.95 3.65
CA PHE A 500 -5.40 16.22 4.33
C PHE A 500 -5.23 16.81 5.73
N PHE A 501 -4.19 16.41 6.46
CA PHE A 501 -3.92 16.89 7.82
C PHE A 501 -3.03 18.14 7.86
N SER A 502 -2.61 18.67 6.70
CA SER A 502 -1.73 19.82 6.60
C SER A 502 -2.40 21.05 5.97
N ASP A 503 -1.89 22.24 6.30
CA ASP A 503 -2.25 23.53 5.71
C ASP A 503 -1.05 24.49 5.79
N ASN A 504 -1.24 25.78 5.45
CA ASN A 504 -0.16 26.80 5.45
C ASN A 504 0.30 27.22 6.87
N SER A 505 -0.37 26.74 7.92
CA SER A 505 -0.06 26.97 9.34
C SER A 505 0.38 25.71 10.09
N ARG A 506 0.21 24.53 9.48
CA ARG A 506 0.48 23.23 10.08
C ARG A 506 0.92 22.21 9.03
N ALA A 507 2.12 21.66 9.17
CA ALA A 507 2.66 20.60 8.32
C ALA A 507 2.79 19.29 9.11
N PHE A 508 1.89 18.36 8.84
CA PHE A 508 1.82 17.04 9.48
C PHE A 508 2.29 15.94 8.52
N GLY A 509 3.24 15.12 8.98
CA GLY A 509 3.56 13.87 8.30
C GLY A 509 2.61 12.76 8.74
N CYS A 510 2.57 11.64 8.03
CA CYS A 510 1.79 10.47 8.45
C CYS A 510 2.20 9.97 9.84
N ARG A 511 3.47 10.12 10.21
CA ARG A 511 3.96 9.80 11.57
C ARG A 511 3.28 10.64 12.65
N THR A 512 3.03 11.92 12.37
CA THR A 512 2.30 12.81 13.29
C THR A 512 0.87 12.34 13.47
N VAL A 513 0.20 12.04 12.35
CA VAL A 513 -1.19 11.55 12.34
C VAL A 513 -1.29 10.26 13.13
N GLY A 514 -0.36 9.32 12.89
CA GLY A 514 -0.23 8.08 13.63
C GLY A 514 -0.06 8.26 15.13
N PHE A 515 0.90 9.08 15.52
CA PHE A 515 1.15 9.38 16.93
C PHE A 515 -0.07 9.96 17.66
N LEU A 516 -0.91 10.72 16.96
CA LEU A 516 -2.15 11.28 17.49
C LEU A 516 -3.34 10.31 17.40
N ALA A 517 -3.22 9.19 16.69
CA ALA A 517 -4.25 8.17 16.52
C ALA A 517 -4.15 7.01 17.54
N GLU A 518 -3.16 7.08 18.43
CA GLU A 518 -2.84 6.05 19.41
C GLU A 518 -3.93 5.85 20.45
N SER A 519 -4.18 4.59 20.82
CA SER A 519 -5.17 4.22 21.85
C SER A 519 -4.76 4.66 23.26
N LEU A 520 -3.46 4.84 23.49
CA LEU A 520 -2.89 5.44 24.70
C LEU A 520 -2.01 6.63 24.29
N TYR A 521 -2.24 7.80 24.88
CA TYR A 521 -1.50 9.01 24.56
C TYR A 521 -0.98 9.78 25.79
N PRO A 522 0.34 10.04 25.88
CA PRO A 522 1.39 9.61 24.94
C PRO A 522 1.60 8.08 24.93
N PRO A 523 2.06 7.50 23.82
CA PRO A 523 2.30 6.05 23.73
C PRO A 523 3.28 5.54 24.78
N GLY A 524 3.02 4.36 25.33
CA GLY A 524 3.86 3.72 26.34
C GLY A 524 3.61 4.16 27.78
N ILE A 525 2.53 4.92 28.03
CA ILE A 525 2.05 5.24 29.38
C ILE A 525 0.66 4.63 29.57
N ALA A 526 0.52 3.76 30.57
CA ALA A 526 -0.75 3.11 30.88
C ALA A 526 -1.77 4.12 31.44
N ASN A 527 -3.06 3.82 31.25
CA ASN A 527 -4.20 4.59 31.80
C ASN A 527 -4.26 6.06 31.35
N THR A 528 -3.63 6.40 30.23
CA THR A 528 -3.79 7.73 29.61
C THR A 528 -4.97 7.76 28.64
N ALA A 529 -5.59 8.93 28.50
CA ALA A 529 -6.62 9.13 27.50
C ALA A 529 -6.07 8.92 26.07
N PRO A 530 -6.87 8.42 25.12
CA PRO A 530 -6.45 8.24 23.74
C PRO A 530 -6.02 9.54 23.05
N GLY A 531 -5.28 9.38 21.97
CA GLY A 531 -4.94 10.46 21.05
C GLY A 531 -6.19 11.04 20.36
N ILE A 532 -6.10 12.31 19.97
CA ILE A 532 -7.24 13.05 19.41
C ILE A 532 -7.70 12.53 18.03
N PHE A 533 -6.88 11.74 17.34
CA PHE A 533 -7.20 11.15 16.04
C PHE A 533 -7.58 9.67 16.12
N LEU A 534 -7.65 9.07 17.32
CA LEU A 534 -8.15 7.70 17.46
C LEU A 534 -9.55 7.60 16.84
N GLY A 535 -9.76 6.61 15.98
CA GLY A 535 -11.04 6.39 15.28
C GLY A 535 -11.18 7.09 13.93
N LEU A 536 -10.26 7.99 13.56
CA LEU A 536 -10.33 8.64 12.24
C LEU A 536 -10.04 7.66 11.10
N GLN A 537 -9.15 6.68 11.32
CA GLN A 537 -8.84 5.70 10.29
C GLN A 537 -10.06 4.83 9.98
N GLU A 538 -10.73 4.31 11.01
CA GLU A 538 -11.97 3.56 10.90
C GLU A 538 -13.06 4.40 10.23
N LYS A 539 -13.22 5.65 10.67
CA LYS A 539 -14.19 6.57 10.07
C LYS A 539 -13.96 6.76 8.56
N PHE A 540 -12.72 6.92 8.12
CA PHE A 540 -12.41 7.14 6.70
C PHE A 540 -12.25 5.84 5.89
N SER A 541 -12.36 4.67 6.52
CA SER A 541 -12.28 3.37 5.85
C SER A 541 -13.66 2.77 5.54
N GLY A 542 -14.75 3.52 5.77
CA GLY A 542 -16.11 3.12 5.38
C GLY A 542 -16.78 2.14 6.35
N PHE A 543 -16.34 2.11 7.61
CA PHE A 543 -17.00 1.29 8.64
C PHE A 543 -18.43 1.75 8.91
N PRO A 544 -19.37 0.80 9.17
CA PRO A 544 -20.75 1.14 9.44
C PRO A 544 -20.92 1.94 10.74
N ALA A 545 -22.06 2.60 10.88
CA ALA A 545 -22.37 3.36 12.08
C ALA A 545 -22.51 2.42 13.28
N ASN A 546 -22.13 2.92 14.46
CA ASN A 546 -22.08 2.19 15.73
C ASN A 546 -21.12 1.00 15.75
N PHE A 547 -20.15 0.96 14.83
CA PHE A 547 -19.07 0.00 14.86
C PHE A 547 -18.06 0.36 15.95
N GLN A 548 -17.60 -0.63 16.72
CA GLN A 548 -16.41 -0.50 17.56
C GLN A 548 -15.31 -1.42 17.07
N ASN A 549 -14.12 -0.86 16.84
CA ASN A 549 -12.95 -1.63 16.50
C ASN A 549 -12.44 -2.38 17.75
N PRO A 550 -12.43 -3.73 17.76
CA PRO A 550 -11.99 -4.52 18.91
C PRO A 550 -10.48 -4.38 19.20
N LEU A 551 -9.68 -3.91 18.25
CA LEU A 551 -8.23 -3.77 18.45
C LEU A 551 -7.90 -2.56 19.34
N ASN A 552 -8.52 -1.42 19.10
CA ASN A 552 -8.16 -0.15 19.73
C ASN A 552 -9.32 0.53 20.48
N GLY A 553 -10.51 -0.08 20.47
CA GLY A 553 -11.71 0.43 21.11
C GLY A 553 -12.34 1.64 20.42
N ALA A 554 -11.86 2.05 19.24
CA ALA A 554 -12.39 3.20 18.52
C ALA A 554 -13.84 2.97 18.07
N ILE A 555 -14.70 3.97 18.29
CA ILE A 555 -16.14 3.90 17.95
C ILE A 555 -16.45 4.80 16.77
N VAL A 556 -17.00 4.22 15.71
CA VAL A 556 -17.54 4.93 14.54
C VAL A 556 -19.01 5.24 14.80
N THR A 557 -19.29 6.42 15.35
CA THR A 557 -20.68 6.81 15.71
C THR A 557 -21.58 7.07 14.50
N LYS A 558 -21.00 7.48 13.37
CA LYS A 558 -21.70 7.65 12.10
C LYS A 558 -20.82 7.10 10.99
N SER A 559 -21.37 6.29 10.10
CA SER A 559 -20.71 5.90 8.85
C SER A 559 -20.76 7.09 7.91
N PRO A 560 -19.64 7.77 7.63
CA PRO A 560 -19.61 8.63 6.46
C PRO A 560 -19.61 7.72 5.21
N GLY A 561 -20.17 8.20 4.10
CA GLY A 561 -19.81 7.64 2.80
C GLY A 561 -18.31 7.83 2.53
N VAL A 562 -17.81 7.28 1.42
CA VAL A 562 -16.41 7.49 1.00
C VAL A 562 -16.13 8.99 0.94
N ASN A 563 -15.14 9.45 1.69
CA ASN A 563 -14.76 10.86 1.69
C ASN A 563 -14.05 11.15 0.36
N PRO A 564 -14.57 12.04 -0.49
CA PRO A 564 -13.96 12.34 -1.78
C PRO A 564 -12.55 12.93 -1.66
N ASN A 565 -12.19 13.59 -0.55
CA ASN A 565 -10.81 14.03 -0.31
C ASN A 565 -9.83 12.85 -0.05
N LEU A 566 -10.36 11.67 0.25
CA LEU A 566 -9.63 10.47 0.69
C LEU A 566 -10.23 9.22 0.01
N PRO A 567 -10.21 9.13 -1.33
CA PRO A 567 -10.93 8.09 -2.08
C PRO A 567 -10.33 6.68 -1.92
N ASN A 568 -9.23 6.55 -1.18
CA ASN A 568 -8.68 5.28 -0.72
C ASN A 568 -8.41 5.24 0.80
N GLY A 569 -9.08 6.10 1.59
CA GLY A 569 -8.94 6.13 3.04
C GLY A 569 -7.71 6.89 3.54
N ILE A 570 -7.35 6.66 4.81
CA ILE A 570 -6.12 7.19 5.44
C ILE A 570 -5.29 6.05 6.01
N THR A 571 -4.01 6.33 6.20
CA THR A 571 -3.11 5.50 7.02
C THR A 571 -2.63 6.27 8.25
N ILE A 572 -2.19 5.53 9.26
CA ILE A 572 -1.67 6.06 10.52
C ILE A 572 -0.21 5.65 10.76
N PHE A 573 0.51 5.22 9.72
CA PHE A 573 1.93 4.87 9.85
C PHE A 573 2.83 5.68 8.90
N PRO A 574 4.14 5.84 9.25
CA PRO A 574 5.05 6.81 8.62
C PRO A 574 5.28 6.63 7.12
N GLY A 575 5.82 7.66 6.45
CA GLY A 575 6.18 7.62 5.02
C GLY A 575 5.46 8.61 4.12
N GLY A 576 4.76 9.62 4.64
CA GLY A 576 4.12 10.66 3.84
C GLY A 576 4.40 12.07 4.36
N PHE A 577 4.66 13.01 3.45
CA PHE A 577 4.95 14.41 3.77
C PHE A 577 4.22 15.38 2.82
N PRO A 578 3.69 16.50 3.34
CA PRO A 578 3.19 17.59 2.51
C PRO A 578 4.34 18.29 1.76
N LEU A 579 4.05 18.74 0.53
CA LEU A 579 4.95 19.50 -0.33
C LEU A 579 4.54 20.97 -0.34
N TYR A 580 5.48 21.86 -0.02
CA TYR A 580 5.28 23.30 0.07
C TYR A 580 6.14 24.07 -0.93
N ARG A 581 5.58 25.14 -1.50
CA ARG A 581 6.28 26.16 -2.27
C ARG A 581 6.08 27.50 -1.57
N ASN A 582 7.17 28.13 -1.12
CA ASN A 582 7.13 29.43 -0.44
C ASN A 582 6.10 29.53 0.71
N GLY A 583 5.92 28.44 1.46
CA GLY A 583 4.97 28.37 2.58
C GLY A 583 3.54 27.99 2.21
N VAL A 584 3.22 27.82 0.93
CA VAL A 584 1.93 27.33 0.45
C VAL A 584 2.01 25.83 0.14
N ILE A 585 1.03 25.05 0.61
CA ILE A 585 0.93 23.62 0.31
C ILE A 585 0.47 23.39 -1.14
N VAL A 586 1.29 22.71 -1.95
CA VAL A 586 1.03 22.46 -3.38
C VAL A 586 0.80 20.98 -3.71
N GLY A 587 1.02 20.08 -2.76
CA GLY A 587 0.79 18.65 -2.93
C GLY A 587 1.32 17.84 -1.76
N ALA A 588 1.54 16.55 -1.98
CA ALA A 588 2.18 15.66 -1.01
C ALA A 588 2.91 14.51 -1.70
N ILE A 589 3.92 13.96 -1.01
CA ILE A 589 4.60 12.71 -1.37
C ILE A 589 4.20 11.62 -0.38
N GLY A 590 4.12 10.38 -0.86
CA GLY A 590 3.96 9.20 -0.04
C GLY A 590 4.83 8.05 -0.55
N VAL A 591 5.40 7.28 0.38
CA VAL A 591 6.31 6.17 0.12
C VAL A 591 5.91 4.97 0.96
N SER A 592 5.88 3.78 0.36
CA SER A 592 5.57 2.55 1.06
C SER A 592 6.34 1.36 0.48
N GLY A 593 6.84 0.49 1.35
CA GLY A 593 7.47 -0.78 0.99
C GLY A 593 8.14 -1.45 2.19
N ASP A 594 9.47 -1.48 2.21
CA ASP A 594 10.24 -2.39 3.08
C ASP A 594 10.49 -1.93 4.53
N GLY A 595 9.95 -0.79 4.97
CA GLY A 595 10.03 -0.37 6.38
C GLY A 595 9.61 1.07 6.62
N ILE A 596 8.97 1.35 7.76
CA ILE A 596 8.35 2.66 8.02
C ILE A 596 9.36 3.80 8.22
N ASP A 597 10.50 3.54 8.86
CA ASP A 597 11.54 4.57 9.02
C ASP A 597 12.29 4.77 7.68
N GLN A 598 12.43 3.70 6.88
CA GLN A 598 12.92 3.75 5.51
C GLN A 598 11.99 4.56 4.59
N ASP A 599 10.67 4.38 4.72
CA ASP A 599 9.68 5.14 3.98
C ASP A 599 9.79 6.64 4.30
N ASP A 600 9.96 7.00 5.58
CA ASP A 600 10.17 8.39 6.00
C ASP A 600 11.41 9.01 5.35
N ILE A 601 12.56 8.32 5.36
CA ILE A 601 13.79 8.90 4.81
C ILE A 601 13.77 9.03 3.28
N VAL A 602 13.09 8.11 2.59
CA VAL A 602 12.87 8.19 1.14
C VAL A 602 11.89 9.31 0.81
N ALA A 603 10.76 9.39 1.51
CA ALA A 603 9.77 10.44 1.29
C ALA A 603 10.34 11.83 1.58
N ALA A 604 11.11 11.98 2.66
CA ALA A 604 11.80 13.23 2.98
C ALA A 604 12.86 13.61 1.92
N SER A 605 13.53 12.63 1.32
CA SER A 605 14.49 12.88 0.24
C SER A 605 13.80 13.35 -1.05
N GLY A 606 12.64 12.76 -1.38
CA GLY A 606 11.80 13.23 -2.49
C GLY A 606 11.25 14.64 -2.24
N ALA A 607 10.80 14.94 -1.01
CA ALA A 607 10.27 16.23 -0.62
C ALA A 607 11.33 17.35 -0.46
N ALA A 608 12.61 17.08 -0.69
CA ALA A 608 13.70 18.00 -0.33
C ALA A 608 13.61 19.39 -1.00
N ALA A 609 13.04 19.49 -2.20
CA ALA A 609 12.81 20.76 -2.89
C ALA A 609 11.52 21.50 -2.43
N PHE A 610 10.65 20.82 -1.68
CA PHE A 610 9.33 21.28 -1.28
C PHE A 610 9.08 21.10 0.22
N THR A 611 10.11 21.24 1.04
CA THR A 611 9.94 20.96 2.47
C THR A 611 9.04 21.99 3.14
N GLY A 612 8.17 21.55 4.06
CA GLY A 612 7.35 22.47 4.84
C GLY A 612 8.18 23.46 5.65
N PRO A 613 7.75 24.73 5.81
CA PRO A 613 8.43 25.70 6.66
C PRO A 613 8.65 25.17 8.07
N ARG A 614 9.85 25.38 8.63
CA ARG A 614 10.25 24.78 9.90
C ARG A 614 9.26 25.10 11.02
N ASP A 615 8.75 26.33 11.09
CA ASP A 615 7.91 26.80 12.20
C ASP A 615 6.48 26.26 12.17
N ILE A 616 6.05 25.65 11.07
CA ILE A 616 4.74 24.99 10.98
C ILE A 616 4.83 23.47 11.03
N ARG A 617 6.03 22.88 11.11
CA ARG A 617 6.19 21.43 11.22
C ARG A 617 5.67 20.91 12.55
N ALA A 618 5.08 19.73 12.53
CA ALA A 618 4.54 19.06 13.70
C ALA A 618 5.50 19.05 14.91
N ASP A 619 6.80 18.88 14.67
CA ASP A 619 7.82 18.85 15.71
C ASP A 619 8.11 20.21 16.36
N ARG A 620 7.36 21.26 16.02
CA ARG A 620 7.34 22.54 16.75
C ARG A 620 6.17 22.65 17.72
N PHE A 621 5.26 21.68 17.72
CA PHE A 621 4.08 21.65 18.55
C PHE A 621 4.15 20.52 19.58
N GLY A 622 3.31 20.65 20.61
CA GLY A 622 3.04 19.58 21.55
C GLY A 622 1.54 19.40 21.76
N TYR A 623 1.15 18.19 22.13
CA TYR A 623 -0.20 17.86 22.55
C TYR A 623 -0.11 17.11 23.88
N ARG A 624 -0.88 17.52 24.89
CA ARG A 624 -0.87 16.93 26.25
C ARG A 624 0.53 16.69 26.82
N GLY A 625 1.44 17.63 26.63
CA GLY A 625 2.82 17.56 27.15
C GLY A 625 3.81 16.73 26.33
N ALA A 626 3.37 16.05 25.26
CA ALA A 626 4.27 15.34 24.33
C ALA A 626 4.53 16.17 23.07
N ARG A 627 5.80 16.27 22.68
CA ARG A 627 6.22 16.86 21.40
C ARG A 627 5.79 15.94 20.26
N LEU A 628 5.17 16.50 19.22
CA LEU A 628 4.72 15.69 18.09
C LEU A 628 5.91 15.27 17.21
N PRO A 629 5.96 14.03 16.71
CA PRO A 629 6.97 13.62 15.74
C PRO A 629 6.60 14.14 14.35
N TYR A 630 7.59 14.59 13.57
CA TYR A 630 7.41 14.94 12.15
C TYR A 630 7.99 13.87 11.23
N ALA A 631 9.25 13.50 11.45
CA ALA A 631 9.95 12.44 10.71
C ALA A 631 10.84 11.64 11.68
N LYS A 632 11.10 10.38 11.36
CA LYS A 632 12.14 9.57 12.03
C LYS A 632 12.85 8.74 10.99
N PHE A 633 14.18 8.76 11.04
CA PHE A 633 15.05 8.09 10.08
C PHE A 633 15.77 6.90 10.73
N PRO A 634 16.11 5.85 9.95
CA PRO A 634 16.91 4.74 10.47
C PRO A 634 18.28 5.25 10.92
N ARG A 635 18.81 4.71 12.03
CA ARG A 635 20.13 5.11 12.56
C ARG A 635 21.27 4.78 11.59
N ASN A 636 21.20 3.62 10.93
CA ASN A 636 22.14 3.18 9.91
C ASN A 636 21.38 2.83 8.62
N PRO A 637 21.01 3.85 7.83
CA PRO A 637 20.16 3.65 6.66
C PRO A 637 20.93 3.13 5.44
N ALA A 638 22.25 3.30 5.38
CA ALA A 638 23.04 2.93 4.22
C ALA A 638 23.23 1.41 4.08
N LEU A 639 23.49 0.96 2.84
CA LEU A 639 23.82 -0.45 2.52
C LEU A 639 25.17 -0.89 3.08
#